data_AF-A0A8S4C039-F1
#
_entry.id   AF-A0A8S4C039-F1
#
_cell.length_a   1.000
_cell.length_b   1.000
_cell.length_c   1.000
_cell.angle_alpha   90.00
_cell.angle_beta   90.00
_cell.angle_gamma   90.00
#
_symmetry.space_group_name_H-M   'P 1'
#
loop_
_entity.id
_entity.type
_entity.pdbx_description
1 polymer ?
#
loop_
_entity_poly.entity_id
_entity_poly.type
_entity_poly.pdbx_seq_one_letter_code
_entity_poly.pdbx_strand_id
1 'polypeptide(L)'
;MADTFTLFTSIGLSEQKAKETLKNETLSSALKDAIIQAQRIHGASGVDKAMGTLLYSMVSRLKDIKRLAFLTDSIAQRKVCTELQLAAALDFVKSHPQDPISQKEFDEVCGVGIVITPEQIEEAVESVVKKHKEQLLMERYRFNMGLLMGEARSALKWADGKVIKNEVDMQVLHLLGPKTEADLEKKPKPQKAKVAENDVKAKKEEVAVNGDIASGEGKSLMEQLRGEALKFHKPGENYTTEGYVVTPKTMELLKKHTEITGGQIRTRFPPEPNGILHIGHAKAINFNFGYAKANNGICFLRYDDTNPEKEEEKYFTAIRDMVEWLGYKPFAVTHASDNFQKLYLLAVDLIRRGLAYVCHQRGEELKGHNVPPSPWRDRPVEESLVLFERMKKGLFAEGEATLRMKMVMEDGKMDPVAYRIKYTAHHRTGDEWCIYPTYDYTHCLCDSIENITHSLCTKEFQARRSSYYWLCNALDVYCPVQWEYGRLNLTYTVVSKRKIIKLVETGVVRDWDDPRLFTLTALRRRGFPPEAINNFCARVGVTVSQTTTEPHLLESCVRDVLNDAAPRAMAVLEPLKVTITNLSESTKLDVRVPDFPANEAKGSHTVPFTRTIFIEQTDFREVMEKGYKRLTPEQPVGLRHAGYVISVQKVIKDSQGKVVELEVTCCSSDTAEKPKAFIHWVSQPLMCEVRLYERLFQHKHPEDPSEVPNGFLSDINPDSLQVISSALVDTSVKGAKVFDKFQFERVGYFSLDPDSSANKLIFNRTVTLKEDPGKI
;
A
#
# COMPACT_ATOMS: atom_id res chain seq x y z
N MET A 1 -53.57 7.38 -10.96
CA MET A 1 -52.56 6.99 -11.99
C MET A 1 -51.21 7.69 -11.82
N ALA A 2 -51.15 8.97 -11.44
CA ALA A 2 -49.88 9.71 -11.27
C ALA A 2 -48.96 9.20 -10.12
N ASP A 3 -49.54 8.60 -9.08
CA ASP A 3 -48.81 8.09 -7.90
C ASP A 3 -48.00 6.81 -8.20
N THR A 4 -48.62 5.81 -8.84
CA THR A 4 -47.93 4.54 -9.19
C THR A 4 -46.90 4.70 -10.30
N PHE A 5 -47.14 5.58 -11.28
CA PHE A 5 -46.15 5.87 -12.33
C PHE A 5 -44.85 6.44 -11.75
N THR A 6 -44.99 7.41 -10.84
CA THR A 6 -43.86 8.04 -10.15
C THR A 6 -43.13 7.06 -9.23
N LEU A 7 -43.87 6.14 -8.60
CA LEU A 7 -43.31 5.07 -7.79
C LEU A 7 -42.44 4.09 -8.62
N PHE A 8 -42.84 3.78 -9.86
CA PHE A 8 -42.07 2.88 -10.71
C PHE A 8 -40.81 3.54 -11.28
N THR A 9 -40.89 4.81 -11.66
CA THR A 9 -39.71 5.54 -12.14
C THR A 9 -38.71 5.84 -11.01
N SER A 10 -39.18 6.05 -9.78
CA SER A 10 -38.28 6.28 -8.63
C SER A 10 -37.40 5.08 -8.30
N ILE A 11 -37.88 3.86 -8.56
CA ILE A 11 -37.12 2.62 -8.37
C ILE A 11 -36.24 2.24 -9.58
N GLY A 12 -36.11 3.12 -10.57
CA GLY A 12 -35.16 2.96 -11.68
C GLY A 12 -35.73 2.40 -12.99
N LEU A 13 -37.05 2.21 -13.11
CA LEU A 13 -37.67 1.87 -14.41
C LEU A 13 -37.65 3.09 -15.33
N SER A 14 -37.34 2.87 -16.62
CA SER A 14 -37.52 3.92 -17.63
C SER A 14 -38.99 4.31 -17.76
N GLU A 15 -39.27 5.53 -18.19
CA GLU A 15 -40.66 6.00 -18.37
C GLU A 15 -41.47 5.08 -19.29
N GLN A 16 -40.83 4.58 -20.35
CA GLN A 16 -41.45 3.62 -21.26
C GLN A 16 -41.81 2.32 -20.54
N LYS A 17 -40.88 1.75 -19.76
CA LYS A 17 -41.09 0.50 -19.03
C LYS A 17 -42.14 0.65 -17.93
N ALA A 18 -42.17 1.79 -17.25
CA ALA A 18 -43.20 2.10 -16.27
C ALA A 18 -44.60 2.17 -16.91
N LYS A 19 -44.74 2.82 -18.07
CA LYS A 19 -46.02 2.86 -18.82
C LYS A 19 -46.46 1.48 -19.30
N GLU A 20 -45.54 0.63 -19.75
CA GLU A 20 -45.83 -0.76 -20.13
C GLU A 20 -46.31 -1.58 -18.93
N THR A 21 -45.63 -1.45 -17.79
CA THR A 21 -45.93 -2.19 -16.55
C THR A 21 -47.31 -1.81 -16.01
N LEU A 22 -47.68 -0.52 -16.06
CA LEU A 22 -49.00 -0.05 -15.61
C LEU A 22 -50.17 -0.63 -16.42
N LYS A 23 -49.94 -1.07 -17.66
CA LYS A 23 -50.98 -1.73 -18.47
C LYS A 23 -51.25 -3.16 -18.00
N ASN A 24 -50.35 -3.76 -17.23
CA ASN A 24 -50.52 -5.08 -16.64
C ASN A 24 -50.91 -4.92 -15.17
N GLU A 25 -52.21 -4.96 -14.88
CA GLU A 25 -52.74 -4.71 -13.53
C GLU A 25 -52.18 -5.66 -12.48
N THR A 26 -52.00 -6.94 -12.82
CA THR A 26 -51.45 -7.95 -11.90
C THR A 26 -49.99 -7.67 -11.56
N LEU A 27 -49.15 -7.42 -12.58
CA LEU A 27 -47.74 -7.06 -12.39
C LEU A 27 -47.60 -5.73 -11.65
N SER A 28 -48.44 -4.75 -11.99
CA SER A 28 -48.44 -3.44 -11.37
C SER A 28 -48.83 -3.50 -9.89
N SER A 29 -49.83 -4.31 -9.52
CA SER A 29 -50.23 -4.48 -8.13
C SER A 29 -49.11 -5.16 -7.32
N ALA A 30 -48.62 -6.30 -7.79
CA ALA A 30 -47.59 -7.05 -7.08
C ALA A 30 -46.27 -6.28 -6.93
N LEU A 31 -45.91 -5.48 -7.94
CA LEU A 31 -44.73 -4.61 -7.87
C LEU A 31 -44.92 -3.48 -6.85
N LYS A 32 -46.11 -2.88 -6.81
CA LYS A 32 -46.44 -1.87 -5.81
C LYS A 32 -46.35 -2.45 -4.39
N ASP A 33 -46.89 -3.64 -4.18
CA ASP A 33 -46.86 -4.32 -2.88
C ASP A 33 -45.42 -4.64 -2.44
N ALA A 34 -44.59 -5.14 -3.36
CA ALA A 34 -43.18 -5.41 -3.10
C ALA A 34 -42.40 -4.13 -2.74
N ILE A 35 -42.63 -3.02 -3.44
CA ILE A 35 -41.98 -1.74 -3.15
C ILE A 35 -42.40 -1.22 -1.76
N ILE A 36 -43.69 -1.25 -1.46
CA ILE A 36 -44.21 -0.80 -0.15
C ILE A 36 -43.60 -1.62 0.98
N GLN A 37 -43.51 -2.94 0.80
CA GLN A 37 -42.91 -3.82 1.79
C GLN A 37 -41.40 -3.54 1.97
N ALA A 38 -40.64 -3.35 0.89
CA ALA A 38 -39.23 -2.97 0.98
C ALA A 38 -39.04 -1.60 1.69
N GLN A 39 -39.92 -0.64 1.41
CA GLN A 39 -39.93 0.68 2.07
C GLN A 39 -40.26 0.61 3.57
N ARG A 40 -41.00 -0.39 4.03
CA ARG A 40 -41.24 -0.58 5.48
C ARG A 40 -39.97 -0.94 6.24
N ILE A 41 -39.01 -1.59 5.58
CA ILE A 41 -37.75 -2.01 6.19
C ILE A 41 -36.72 -0.86 6.18
N HIS A 42 -36.63 -0.09 5.09
CA HIS A 42 -35.56 0.91 4.91
C HIS A 42 -36.02 2.37 4.80
N GLY A 43 -37.33 2.64 4.87
CA GLY A 43 -37.91 3.94 4.55
C GLY A 43 -37.98 4.21 3.04
N ALA A 44 -38.66 5.30 2.65
CA ALA A 44 -38.88 5.64 1.23
C ALA A 44 -37.59 5.95 0.45
N SER A 45 -36.57 6.50 1.12
CA SER A 45 -35.25 6.80 0.54
C SER A 45 -34.29 5.61 0.49
N GLY A 46 -34.64 4.48 1.12
CA GLY A 46 -33.77 3.31 1.24
C GLY A 46 -33.86 2.29 0.09
N VAL A 47 -34.84 2.45 -0.81
CA VAL A 47 -34.98 1.60 -2.01
C VAL A 47 -34.23 2.26 -3.17
N ASP A 48 -32.98 1.85 -3.39
CA ASP A 48 -32.18 2.33 -4.52
C ASP A 48 -32.61 1.69 -5.86
N LYS A 49 -32.08 2.23 -6.96
CA LYS A 49 -32.41 1.75 -8.32
C LYS A 49 -31.99 0.29 -8.57
N ALA A 50 -30.95 -0.20 -7.90
CA ALA A 50 -30.49 -1.57 -8.05
C ALA A 50 -31.48 -2.55 -7.39
N MET A 51 -31.90 -2.24 -6.16
CA MET A 51 -32.95 -2.96 -5.44
C MET A 51 -34.27 -2.91 -6.23
N GLY A 52 -34.63 -1.74 -6.75
CA GLY A 52 -35.81 -1.56 -7.59
C GLY A 52 -35.84 -2.45 -8.83
N THR A 53 -34.70 -2.56 -9.52
CA THR A 53 -34.55 -3.45 -10.67
C THR A 53 -34.74 -4.92 -10.29
N LEU A 54 -34.20 -5.34 -9.15
CA LEU A 54 -34.39 -6.71 -8.64
C LEU A 54 -35.83 -6.99 -8.23
N LEU A 55 -36.50 -6.04 -7.56
CA LEU A 55 -37.92 -6.16 -7.22
C LEU A 55 -38.77 -6.30 -8.48
N TYR A 56 -38.50 -5.48 -9.50
CA TYR A 56 -39.16 -5.60 -10.80
C TYR A 56 -38.93 -6.98 -11.45
N SER A 57 -37.68 -7.42 -11.54
CA SER A 57 -37.29 -8.71 -12.11
C SER A 57 -37.97 -9.86 -11.36
N MET A 58 -37.99 -9.80 -10.03
CA MET A 58 -38.61 -10.79 -9.15
C MET A 58 -40.10 -10.91 -9.44
N VAL A 59 -40.84 -9.80 -9.38
CA VAL A 59 -42.29 -9.80 -9.58
C VAL A 59 -42.67 -10.23 -11.00
N SER A 60 -41.90 -9.82 -12.01
CA SER A 60 -42.17 -10.20 -13.41
C SER A 60 -42.03 -11.70 -13.69
N ARG A 61 -41.29 -12.43 -12.85
CA ARG A 61 -40.95 -13.86 -13.03
C ARG A 61 -41.58 -14.77 -11.97
N LEU A 62 -42.04 -14.22 -10.85
CA LEU A 62 -42.60 -14.97 -9.75
C LEU A 62 -43.96 -15.57 -10.12
N LYS A 63 -44.05 -16.90 -10.06
CA LYS A 63 -45.30 -17.63 -10.33
C LYS A 63 -46.14 -17.86 -9.08
N ASP A 64 -45.49 -18.07 -7.94
CA ASP A 64 -46.16 -18.29 -6.66
C ASP A 64 -46.20 -16.99 -5.84
N ILE A 65 -47.35 -16.32 -5.87
CA ILE A 65 -47.57 -15.03 -5.20
C ILE A 65 -47.44 -15.17 -3.68
N LYS A 66 -47.65 -16.36 -3.09
CA LYS A 66 -47.48 -16.57 -1.63
C LYS A 66 -46.04 -16.30 -1.17
N ARG A 67 -45.09 -16.34 -2.11
CA ARG A 67 -43.66 -16.19 -1.88
C ARG A 67 -43.15 -14.78 -2.11
N LEU A 68 -44.04 -13.88 -2.55
CA LEU A 68 -43.74 -12.47 -2.82
C LEU A 68 -43.14 -11.79 -1.60
N ALA A 69 -43.76 -11.95 -0.43
CA ALA A 69 -43.30 -11.32 0.80
C ALA A 69 -41.90 -11.81 1.21
N PHE A 70 -41.67 -13.12 1.17
CA PHE A 70 -40.40 -13.74 1.52
C PHE A 70 -39.23 -13.28 0.64
N LEU A 71 -39.43 -13.26 -0.69
CA LEU A 71 -38.39 -12.80 -1.62
C LEU A 71 -38.18 -11.29 -1.55
N THR A 72 -39.26 -10.52 -1.30
CA THR A 72 -39.16 -9.07 -1.08
C THR A 72 -38.32 -8.76 0.15
N ASP A 73 -38.55 -9.47 1.26
CA ASP A 73 -37.75 -9.30 2.48
C ASP A 73 -36.29 -9.68 2.25
N SER A 74 -36.02 -10.75 1.49
CA SER A 74 -34.67 -11.17 1.15
C SER A 74 -33.91 -10.15 0.30
N ILE A 75 -34.58 -9.49 -0.65
CA ILE A 75 -34.00 -8.42 -1.47
C ILE A 75 -33.83 -7.15 -0.64
N ALA A 76 -34.83 -6.77 0.15
CA ALA A 76 -34.77 -5.61 1.02
C ALA A 76 -33.62 -5.76 2.03
N GLN A 77 -33.47 -6.90 2.69
CA GLN A 77 -32.37 -7.18 3.63
C GLN A 77 -30.99 -7.33 2.95
N ARG A 78 -30.86 -7.12 1.64
CA ARG A 78 -29.61 -7.28 0.87
C ARG A 78 -29.01 -8.69 0.97
N LYS A 79 -29.85 -9.70 1.16
CA LYS A 79 -29.45 -11.11 1.06
C LYS A 79 -29.34 -11.53 -0.40
N VAL A 80 -30.27 -11.06 -1.23
CA VAL A 80 -30.30 -11.23 -2.68
C VAL A 80 -30.02 -9.88 -3.34
N CYS A 81 -28.81 -9.71 -3.86
CA CYS A 81 -28.32 -8.44 -4.40
C CYS A 81 -27.99 -8.48 -5.90
N THR A 82 -28.07 -9.65 -6.52
CA THR A 82 -27.74 -9.83 -7.94
C THR A 82 -28.84 -10.60 -8.68
N GLU A 83 -28.95 -10.41 -9.99
CA GLU A 83 -29.89 -11.15 -10.84
C GLU A 83 -29.67 -12.66 -10.81
N LEU A 84 -28.43 -13.10 -10.57
CA LEU A 84 -28.12 -14.52 -10.48
C LEU A 84 -28.61 -15.13 -9.16
N GLN A 85 -28.39 -14.44 -8.04
CA GLN A 85 -28.97 -14.83 -6.75
C GLN A 85 -30.50 -14.83 -6.83
N LEU A 86 -31.09 -13.84 -7.51
CA LEU A 86 -32.54 -13.79 -7.73
C LEU A 86 -33.04 -14.96 -8.59
N ALA A 87 -32.32 -15.33 -9.65
CA ALA A 87 -32.68 -16.50 -10.46
C ALA A 87 -32.64 -17.79 -9.62
N ALA A 88 -31.59 -17.97 -8.81
CA ALA A 88 -31.49 -19.10 -7.90
C ALA A 88 -32.61 -19.11 -6.85
N ALA A 89 -32.97 -17.93 -6.30
CA ALA A 89 -34.06 -17.79 -5.35
C ALA A 89 -35.43 -18.14 -5.96
N LEU A 90 -35.68 -17.72 -7.21
CA LEU A 90 -36.90 -18.08 -7.93
C LEU A 90 -36.97 -19.59 -8.22
N ASP A 91 -35.86 -20.21 -8.60
CA ASP A 91 -35.79 -21.66 -8.82
C ASP A 91 -35.92 -22.45 -7.52
N PHE A 92 -35.33 -21.97 -6.43
CA PHE A 92 -35.47 -22.56 -5.09
C PHE A 92 -36.93 -22.56 -4.64
N VAL A 93 -37.58 -21.40 -4.70
CA VAL A 93 -39.00 -21.27 -4.30
C VAL A 93 -39.92 -22.13 -5.17
N LYS A 94 -39.60 -22.27 -6.46
CA LYS A 94 -40.36 -23.15 -7.37
C LYS A 94 -40.18 -24.64 -7.05
N SER A 95 -38.99 -25.05 -6.62
CA SER A 95 -38.68 -26.44 -6.26
C SER A 95 -39.10 -26.81 -4.83
N HIS A 96 -39.36 -25.83 -3.98
CA HIS A 96 -39.76 -26.00 -2.57
C HIS A 96 -41.15 -25.39 -2.31
N PRO A 97 -42.23 -26.02 -2.81
CA PRO A 97 -43.59 -25.48 -2.66
C PRO A 97 -44.15 -25.63 -1.23
N GLN A 98 -43.53 -26.48 -0.38
CA GLN A 98 -44.00 -26.77 0.98
C GLN A 98 -43.61 -25.67 1.97
N ASP A 99 -44.48 -25.44 2.95
CA ASP A 99 -44.21 -24.56 4.10
C ASP A 99 -43.88 -25.39 5.36
N PRO A 100 -42.96 -24.94 6.23
CA PRO A 100 -42.13 -23.73 6.12
C PRO A 100 -40.89 -23.92 5.22
N ILE A 101 -40.43 -22.85 4.57
CA ILE A 101 -39.13 -22.82 3.86
C ILE A 101 -37.99 -22.83 4.88
N SER A 102 -37.00 -23.70 4.67
CA SER A 102 -35.73 -23.66 5.40
C SER A 102 -34.92 -22.44 5.01
N GLN A 103 -34.77 -21.47 5.92
CA GLN A 103 -33.97 -20.27 5.68
C GLN A 103 -32.49 -20.62 5.41
N LYS A 104 -31.95 -21.60 6.14
CA LYS A 104 -30.55 -22.02 5.99
C LYS A 104 -30.28 -22.59 4.60
N GLU A 105 -31.18 -23.44 4.11
CA GLU A 105 -31.07 -24.05 2.78
C GLU A 105 -31.26 -23.01 1.67
N PHE A 106 -32.21 -22.08 1.85
CA PHE A 106 -32.38 -20.94 0.95
C PHE A 106 -31.10 -20.10 0.86
N ASP A 107 -30.52 -19.75 2.02
CA ASP A 107 -29.32 -18.92 2.08
C ASP A 107 -28.13 -19.61 1.38
N GLU A 108 -27.94 -20.92 1.62
CA GLU A 108 -26.89 -21.72 0.97
C GLU A 108 -27.08 -21.84 -0.55
N VAL A 109 -28.28 -22.19 -1.02
CA VAL A 109 -28.57 -22.41 -2.45
C VAL A 109 -28.51 -21.10 -3.25
N CYS A 110 -28.94 -19.99 -2.64
CA CYS A 110 -28.97 -18.69 -3.29
C CYS A 110 -27.66 -17.91 -3.13
N GLY A 111 -26.67 -18.45 -2.43
CA GLY A 111 -25.39 -17.79 -2.22
C GLY A 111 -25.51 -16.50 -1.39
N VAL A 112 -26.40 -16.50 -0.41
CA VAL A 112 -26.57 -15.39 0.53
C VAL A 112 -25.31 -15.29 1.39
N GLY A 113 -24.79 -14.07 1.54
CA GLY A 113 -23.55 -13.82 2.30
C GLY A 113 -22.26 -14.17 1.54
N ILE A 114 -22.35 -14.72 0.32
CA ILE A 114 -21.17 -14.93 -0.53
C ILE A 114 -20.83 -13.60 -1.21
N VAL A 115 -19.67 -13.04 -0.85
CA VAL A 115 -19.09 -11.87 -1.50
C VAL A 115 -17.91 -12.35 -2.33
N ILE A 116 -17.98 -12.17 -3.65
CA ILE A 116 -16.85 -12.44 -4.54
C ILE A 116 -15.99 -11.18 -4.62
N THR A 117 -14.71 -11.28 -4.28
CA THR A 117 -13.78 -10.16 -4.34
C THR A 117 -13.15 -10.02 -5.74
N PRO A 118 -12.68 -8.82 -6.14
CA PRO A 118 -11.93 -8.64 -7.38
C PRO A 118 -10.74 -9.59 -7.52
N GLU A 119 -10.02 -9.84 -6.42
CA GLU A 119 -8.85 -10.74 -6.40
C GLU A 119 -9.23 -12.19 -6.71
N GLN A 120 -10.38 -12.67 -6.20
CA GLN A 120 -10.88 -14.00 -6.55
C GLN A 120 -11.19 -14.11 -8.04
N ILE A 121 -11.74 -13.05 -8.64
CA ILE A 121 -12.00 -12.99 -10.08
C ILE A 121 -10.69 -12.98 -10.88
N GLU A 122 -9.73 -12.15 -10.47
CA GLU A 122 -8.39 -12.07 -11.08
C GLU A 122 -7.71 -13.44 -11.07
N GLU A 123 -7.65 -14.14 -9.93
CA GLU A 123 -7.02 -15.45 -9.79
C GLU A 123 -7.73 -16.54 -10.62
N ALA A 124 -9.08 -16.53 -10.63
CA ALA A 124 -9.85 -17.48 -11.41
C ALA A 124 -9.63 -17.26 -12.92
N VAL A 125 -9.62 -16.01 -13.38
CA VAL A 125 -9.35 -15.67 -14.77
C VAL A 125 -7.90 -16.00 -15.13
N GLU A 126 -6.92 -15.70 -14.26
CA GLU A 126 -5.51 -16.01 -14.47
C GLU A 126 -5.31 -17.51 -14.64
N SER A 127 -5.92 -18.33 -13.79
CA SER A 127 -5.88 -19.80 -13.88
C SER A 127 -6.41 -20.30 -15.23
N VAL A 128 -7.54 -19.75 -15.69
CA VAL A 128 -8.17 -20.12 -16.97
C VAL A 128 -7.34 -19.63 -18.17
N VAL A 129 -6.82 -18.40 -18.14
CA VAL A 129 -5.94 -17.86 -19.17
C VAL A 129 -4.65 -18.68 -19.26
N LYS A 130 -4.06 -19.05 -18.12
CA LYS A 130 -2.86 -19.89 -18.06
C LYS A 130 -3.11 -21.28 -18.65
N LYS A 131 -4.26 -21.89 -18.36
CA LYS A 131 -4.67 -23.18 -18.93
C LYS A 131 -4.76 -23.15 -20.46
N HIS A 132 -5.18 -22.03 -21.05
CA HIS A 132 -5.33 -21.86 -22.50
C HIS A 132 -4.19 -21.06 -23.16
N LYS A 133 -3.10 -20.78 -22.43
CA LYS A 133 -2.05 -19.82 -22.84
C LYS A 133 -1.45 -20.11 -24.22
N GLU A 134 -1.12 -21.36 -24.51
CA GLU A 134 -0.50 -21.74 -25.78
C GLU A 134 -1.44 -21.51 -26.97
N GLN A 135 -2.71 -21.90 -26.83
CA GLN A 135 -3.74 -21.66 -27.85
C GLN A 135 -4.05 -20.17 -28.01
N LEU A 136 -4.07 -19.41 -26.91
CA LEU A 136 -4.24 -17.96 -26.93
C LEU A 136 -3.09 -17.27 -27.68
N LEU A 137 -1.84 -17.67 -27.45
CA LEU A 137 -0.69 -17.10 -28.16
C LEU A 137 -0.70 -17.45 -29.65
N MET A 138 -1.16 -18.66 -30.02
CA MET A 138 -1.22 -19.12 -31.40
C MET A 138 -2.39 -18.50 -32.18
N GLU A 139 -3.61 -18.49 -31.62
CA GLU A 139 -4.81 -17.98 -32.29
C GLU A 139 -5.05 -16.48 -32.06
N ARG A 140 -4.34 -15.88 -31.10
CA ARG A 140 -4.52 -14.50 -30.63
C ARG A 140 -6.01 -14.19 -30.40
N TYR A 141 -6.53 -13.11 -30.99
CA TYR A 141 -7.92 -12.70 -30.82
C TYR A 141 -8.92 -13.50 -31.66
N ARG A 142 -8.48 -14.50 -32.44
CA ARG A 142 -9.35 -15.46 -33.13
C ARG A 142 -9.76 -16.64 -32.22
N PHE A 143 -9.18 -16.72 -31.02
CA PHE A 143 -9.57 -17.65 -29.98
C PHE A 143 -10.99 -17.35 -29.47
N ASN A 144 -11.75 -18.39 -29.10
CA ASN A 144 -13.09 -18.22 -28.55
C ASN A 144 -13.04 -17.77 -27.08
N MET A 145 -13.01 -16.45 -26.85
CA MET A 145 -13.03 -15.86 -25.50
C MET A 145 -14.25 -16.28 -24.66
N GLY A 146 -15.31 -16.79 -25.29
CA GLY A 146 -16.47 -17.40 -24.63
C GLY A 146 -16.09 -18.59 -23.74
N LEU A 147 -15.04 -19.34 -24.10
CA LEU A 147 -14.54 -20.45 -23.28
C LEU A 147 -13.95 -19.95 -21.97
N LEU A 148 -13.13 -18.89 -22.00
CA LEU A 148 -12.53 -18.31 -20.80
C LEU A 148 -13.60 -17.80 -19.84
N MET A 149 -14.56 -17.04 -20.37
CA MET A 149 -15.69 -16.53 -19.58
C MET A 149 -16.56 -17.66 -19.01
N GLY A 150 -16.79 -18.73 -19.78
CA GLY A 150 -17.58 -19.88 -19.34
C GLY A 150 -16.91 -20.66 -18.20
N GLU A 151 -15.60 -20.91 -18.31
CA GLU A 151 -14.82 -21.58 -17.27
C GLU A 151 -14.71 -20.71 -16.01
N ALA A 152 -14.42 -19.40 -16.15
CA ALA A 152 -14.35 -18.48 -15.02
C ALA A 152 -15.70 -18.34 -14.28
N ARG A 153 -16.83 -18.28 -15.01
CA ARG A 153 -18.18 -18.30 -14.40
C ARG A 153 -18.49 -19.62 -13.70
N SER A 154 -17.96 -20.73 -14.20
CA SER A 154 -18.15 -22.04 -13.57
C SER A 154 -17.37 -22.13 -12.26
N ALA A 155 -16.18 -21.52 -12.19
CA ALA A 155 -15.39 -21.42 -10.97
C ALA A 155 -16.01 -20.45 -9.94
N LEU A 156 -16.52 -19.30 -10.41
CA LEU A 156 -17.09 -18.25 -9.58
C LEU A 156 -18.57 -18.05 -9.90
N LYS A 157 -19.39 -19.00 -9.44
CA LYS A 157 -20.83 -19.03 -9.74
C LYS A 157 -21.49 -17.67 -9.50
N TRP A 158 -21.24 -17.02 -8.36
CA TRP A 158 -21.93 -15.79 -7.93
C TRP A 158 -21.28 -14.48 -8.40
N ALA A 159 -20.23 -14.54 -9.20
CA ALA A 159 -19.56 -13.34 -9.69
C ALA A 159 -20.35 -12.64 -10.79
N ASP A 160 -20.23 -11.31 -10.85
CA ASP A 160 -20.82 -10.51 -11.92
C ASP A 160 -20.16 -10.86 -13.26
N GLY A 161 -20.97 -11.31 -14.22
CA GLY A 161 -20.50 -11.75 -15.54
C GLY A 161 -19.88 -10.63 -16.39
N LYS A 162 -20.21 -9.36 -16.14
CA LYS A 162 -19.57 -8.19 -16.75
C LYS A 162 -18.19 -7.95 -16.14
N VAL A 163 -18.05 -8.12 -14.83
CA VAL A 163 -16.75 -8.00 -14.14
C VAL A 163 -15.79 -9.09 -14.62
N ILE A 164 -16.25 -10.35 -14.66
CA ILE A 164 -15.46 -11.46 -15.25
C ILE A 164 -15.04 -11.14 -16.67
N LYS A 165 -15.97 -10.65 -17.50
CA LYS A 165 -15.66 -10.30 -18.89
C LYS A 165 -14.56 -9.23 -18.97
N ASN A 166 -14.70 -8.15 -18.20
CA ASN A 166 -13.72 -7.07 -18.19
C ASN A 166 -12.33 -7.57 -17.77
N GLU A 167 -12.27 -8.45 -16.77
CA GLU A 167 -11.01 -9.04 -16.30
C GLU A 167 -10.38 -9.96 -17.36
N VAL A 168 -11.18 -10.81 -18.01
CA VAL A 168 -10.73 -11.64 -19.14
C VAL A 168 -10.19 -10.76 -20.26
N ASP A 169 -10.95 -9.74 -20.68
CA ASP A 169 -10.55 -8.83 -21.74
C ASP A 169 -9.21 -8.15 -21.41
N MET A 170 -9.00 -7.78 -20.14
CA MET A 170 -7.76 -7.15 -19.67
C MET A 170 -6.56 -8.10 -19.61
N GLN A 171 -6.68 -9.27 -18.99
CA GLN A 171 -5.56 -10.22 -18.91
C GLN A 171 -5.17 -10.75 -20.30
N VAL A 172 -6.15 -10.95 -21.19
CA VAL A 172 -5.89 -11.31 -22.58
C VAL A 172 -5.19 -10.17 -23.31
N LEU A 173 -5.58 -8.92 -23.09
CA LEU A 173 -4.87 -7.76 -23.65
C LEU A 173 -3.42 -7.68 -23.14
N HIS A 174 -3.17 -7.93 -21.85
CA HIS A 174 -1.81 -7.98 -21.29
C HIS A 174 -0.97 -9.11 -21.90
N LEU A 175 -1.57 -10.28 -22.14
CA LEU A 175 -0.90 -11.44 -22.71
C LEU A 175 -0.59 -11.26 -24.21
N LEU A 176 -1.56 -10.77 -24.99
CA LEU A 176 -1.48 -10.74 -26.45
C LEU A 176 -0.98 -9.41 -27.01
N GLY A 177 -1.08 -8.32 -26.24
CA GLY A 177 -0.92 -6.96 -26.73
C GLY A 177 -2.12 -6.53 -27.61
N PRO A 178 -2.06 -5.34 -28.25
CA PRO A 178 -3.18 -4.78 -29.00
C PRO A 178 -3.63 -5.68 -30.16
N LYS A 179 -4.89 -5.53 -30.57
CA LYS A 179 -5.45 -6.18 -31.77
C LYS A 179 -4.75 -5.64 -33.02
N THR A 180 -4.38 -6.56 -33.90
CA THR A 180 -3.76 -6.27 -35.21
C THR A 180 -4.76 -6.45 -36.35
N GLU A 181 -4.45 -5.99 -37.56
CA GLU A 181 -5.32 -6.22 -38.73
C GLU A 181 -5.51 -7.71 -39.04
N ALA A 182 -4.45 -8.51 -38.86
CA ALA A 182 -4.52 -9.97 -39.01
C ALA A 182 -5.52 -10.60 -38.02
N ASP A 183 -5.72 -10.03 -36.84
CA ASP A 183 -6.71 -10.53 -35.88
C ASP A 183 -8.16 -10.32 -36.37
N LEU A 184 -8.39 -9.38 -37.29
CA LEU A 184 -9.71 -9.03 -37.82
C LEU A 184 -10.11 -9.84 -39.06
N GLU A 185 -9.16 -10.56 -39.67
CA GLU A 185 -9.44 -11.47 -40.78
C GLU A 185 -10.31 -12.65 -40.32
N LYS A 186 -11.42 -12.89 -41.01
CA LYS A 186 -12.35 -13.98 -40.68
C LYS A 186 -11.67 -15.34 -40.93
N LYS A 187 -11.75 -16.27 -39.95
CA LYS A 187 -11.41 -17.69 -40.15
C LYS A 187 -12.13 -18.23 -41.42
N PRO A 188 -11.49 -19.07 -42.25
CA PRO A 188 -12.18 -19.78 -43.33
C PRO A 188 -13.30 -20.62 -42.70
N LYS A 189 -14.56 -20.38 -43.07
CA LYS A 189 -15.71 -21.11 -42.51
C LYS A 189 -15.72 -22.55 -43.03
N PRO A 190 -15.83 -23.58 -42.18
CA PRO A 190 -16.40 -24.86 -42.61
C PRO A 190 -17.88 -24.62 -42.94
N GLN A 191 -18.32 -25.10 -44.10
CA GLN A 191 -19.71 -24.94 -44.57
C GLN A 191 -20.70 -25.59 -43.59
N LYS A 192 -21.69 -24.82 -43.11
CA LYS A 192 -23.01 -25.34 -42.72
C LYS A 192 -24.09 -24.24 -42.73
N ALA A 193 -25.32 -24.71 -42.93
CA ALA A 193 -26.49 -24.04 -43.50
C ALA A 193 -27.04 -22.84 -42.72
N LYS A 194 -27.70 -21.95 -43.49
CA LYS A 194 -28.40 -20.72 -43.08
C LYS A 194 -29.52 -20.97 -42.07
N VAL A 195 -29.61 -20.13 -41.03
CA VAL A 195 -30.88 -19.55 -40.53
C VAL A 195 -30.61 -18.09 -40.09
N ALA A 196 -31.61 -17.24 -40.33
CA ALA A 196 -31.57 -15.78 -40.48
C ALA A 196 -31.34 -14.94 -39.20
N GLU A 197 -30.85 -13.72 -39.42
CA GLU A 197 -30.60 -12.61 -38.49
C GLU A 197 -31.89 -11.94 -38.00
N ASN A 198 -31.78 -11.28 -36.83
CA ASN A 198 -32.36 -9.94 -36.63
C ASN A 198 -31.44 -9.13 -35.71
N ASP A 199 -30.96 -8.01 -36.24
CA ASP A 199 -30.12 -6.99 -35.61
C ASP A 199 -30.96 -6.04 -34.72
N VAL A 200 -30.45 -5.68 -33.54
CA VAL A 200 -30.80 -4.41 -32.88
C VAL A 200 -29.55 -3.78 -32.25
N LYS A 201 -29.21 -2.57 -32.75
CA LYS A 201 -28.21 -1.65 -32.21
C LYS A 201 -28.62 -1.12 -30.83
N ALA A 202 -27.70 -1.12 -29.86
CA ALA A 202 -27.83 -0.40 -28.60
C ALA A 202 -26.81 0.76 -28.53
N LYS A 203 -27.33 1.98 -28.36
CA LYS A 203 -26.58 3.21 -28.05
C LYS A 203 -26.04 3.14 -26.61
N LYS A 204 -24.82 3.63 -26.40
CA LYS A 204 -24.24 3.92 -25.08
C LYS A 204 -24.79 5.25 -24.57
N GLU A 205 -25.30 5.28 -23.35
CA GLU A 205 -25.43 6.49 -22.53
C GLU A 205 -24.45 6.38 -21.35
N GLU A 206 -23.64 7.42 -21.16
CA GLU A 206 -22.77 7.62 -20.01
C GLU A 206 -23.60 8.15 -18.84
N VAL A 207 -23.48 7.53 -17.67
CA VAL A 207 -24.04 8.06 -16.42
C VAL A 207 -22.89 8.63 -15.60
N ALA A 208 -22.85 9.96 -15.53
CA ALA A 208 -22.04 10.70 -14.57
C ALA A 208 -22.62 10.50 -13.15
N VAL A 209 -21.77 10.14 -12.20
CA VAL A 209 -22.11 10.07 -10.77
C VAL A 209 -21.47 11.26 -10.09
N ASN A 210 -22.28 12.28 -9.81
CA ASN A 210 -21.97 13.29 -8.80
C ASN A 210 -22.50 12.79 -7.45
N GLY A 211 -21.66 12.87 -6.42
CA GLY A 211 -22.03 12.59 -5.04
C GLY A 211 -21.41 13.65 -4.14
N ASP A 212 -22.28 14.46 -3.53
CA ASP A 212 -21.95 15.53 -2.60
C ASP A 212 -21.37 15.02 -1.27
N ILE A 213 -20.64 15.94 -0.66
CA ILE A 213 -19.84 15.82 0.56
C ILE A 213 -20.74 15.86 1.80
N ALA A 214 -20.53 14.95 2.76
CA ALA A 214 -20.92 15.16 4.15
C ALA A 214 -19.93 14.53 5.15
N SER A 215 -19.43 15.40 6.03
CA SER A 215 -18.94 15.22 7.41
C SER A 215 -18.06 14.01 7.79
N GLY A 216 -16.79 14.30 8.05
CA GLY A 216 -16.32 14.33 9.44
C GLY A 216 -15.77 13.06 10.08
N GLU A 217 -15.11 12.16 9.35
CA GLU A 217 -14.14 11.17 9.86
C GLU A 217 -13.09 10.92 8.76
N GLY A 218 -11.82 10.69 9.13
CA GLY A 218 -10.72 10.64 8.15
C GLY A 218 -10.93 9.55 7.08
N LYS A 219 -11.04 9.96 5.81
CA LYS A 219 -11.20 9.05 4.66
C LYS A 219 -10.04 8.05 4.59
N SER A 220 -10.33 6.81 4.21
CA SER A 220 -9.29 5.80 3.96
C SER A 220 -8.32 6.26 2.85
N LEU A 221 -7.08 5.75 2.85
CA LEU A 221 -6.07 6.08 1.83
C LEU A 221 -6.64 5.90 0.41
N MET A 222 -7.36 4.79 0.19
CA MET A 222 -7.95 4.47 -1.12
C MET A 222 -9.02 5.48 -1.53
N GLU A 223 -9.85 5.96 -0.59
CA GLU A 223 -10.85 7.00 -0.87
C GLU A 223 -10.23 8.37 -1.12
N GLN A 224 -9.14 8.71 -0.41
CA GLN A 224 -8.37 9.92 -0.69
C GLN A 224 -7.76 9.86 -2.10
N LEU A 225 -7.12 8.74 -2.45
CA LEU A 225 -6.51 8.55 -3.78
C LEU A 225 -7.56 8.50 -4.90
N ARG A 226 -8.76 7.98 -4.65
CA ARG A 226 -9.91 8.13 -5.56
C ARG A 226 -10.38 9.59 -5.66
N GLY A 227 -10.43 10.31 -4.56
CA GLY A 227 -10.75 11.74 -4.53
C GLY A 227 -9.73 12.59 -5.29
N GLU A 228 -8.45 12.22 -5.25
CA GLU A 228 -7.39 12.81 -6.06
C GLU A 228 -7.48 12.39 -7.52
N ALA A 229 -7.94 11.17 -7.82
CA ALA A 229 -8.21 10.74 -9.20
C ALA A 229 -9.24 11.62 -9.90
N LEU A 230 -10.18 12.23 -9.17
CA LEU A 230 -11.13 13.21 -9.72
C LEU A 230 -10.44 14.51 -10.20
N LYS A 231 -9.22 14.79 -9.73
CA LYS A 231 -8.41 15.94 -10.15
C LYS A 231 -7.44 15.61 -11.28
N PHE A 232 -7.18 14.33 -11.53
CA PHE A 232 -6.30 13.87 -12.60
C PHE A 232 -7.09 13.49 -13.85
N HIS A 233 -6.42 13.56 -15.00
CA HIS A 233 -6.99 13.18 -16.28
C HIS A 233 -7.33 11.69 -16.36
N LYS A 234 -8.35 11.35 -17.15
CA LYS A 234 -8.62 9.94 -17.49
C LYS A 234 -7.60 9.42 -18.51
N PRO A 235 -7.31 8.11 -18.55
CA PRO A 235 -6.45 7.52 -19.57
C PRO A 235 -6.90 7.87 -21.00
N GLY A 236 -5.99 8.42 -21.80
CA GLY A 236 -6.27 8.89 -23.16
C GLY A 236 -6.71 10.35 -23.27
N GLU A 237 -6.97 11.03 -22.14
CA GLU A 237 -7.36 12.44 -22.09
C GLU A 237 -6.19 13.36 -21.69
N ASN A 238 -4.94 12.94 -21.96
CA ASN A 238 -3.72 13.67 -21.57
C ASN A 238 -3.74 15.15 -22.03
N TYR A 239 -4.33 15.42 -23.20
CA TYR A 239 -4.44 16.75 -23.81
C TYR A 239 -5.28 17.76 -23.00
N THR A 240 -6.01 17.31 -21.99
CA THR A 240 -6.79 18.18 -21.10
C THR A 240 -5.95 18.79 -19.98
N THR A 241 -4.72 18.31 -19.80
CA THR A 241 -3.86 18.70 -18.67
C THR A 241 -3.06 19.97 -18.96
N GLU A 242 -2.78 20.74 -17.91
CA GLU A 242 -2.08 22.00 -18.03
C GLU A 242 -0.64 21.82 -18.56
N GLY A 243 -0.27 22.64 -19.54
CA GLY A 243 1.05 22.60 -20.17
C GLY A 243 1.26 21.46 -21.17
N TYR A 244 0.26 20.60 -21.40
CA TYR A 244 0.36 19.54 -22.39
C TYR A 244 0.30 20.09 -23.81
N VAL A 245 1.23 19.66 -24.67
CA VAL A 245 1.33 20.15 -26.06
C VAL A 245 0.61 19.19 -27.00
N VAL A 246 -0.36 19.70 -27.75
CA VAL A 246 -1.07 18.94 -28.79
C VAL A 246 -0.36 19.16 -30.13
N THR A 247 0.41 18.16 -30.55
CA THR A 247 1.05 18.09 -31.87
C THR A 247 0.07 17.51 -32.90
N PRO A 248 0.36 17.59 -34.22
CA PRO A 248 -0.47 16.94 -35.25
C PRO A 248 -0.64 15.43 -35.07
N LYS A 249 0.31 14.75 -34.39
CA LYS A 249 0.27 13.31 -34.14
C LYS A 249 -0.33 12.93 -32.78
N THR A 250 -0.59 13.89 -31.90
CA THR A 250 -1.00 13.60 -30.52
C THR A 250 -2.26 12.74 -30.45
N MET A 251 -3.29 13.04 -31.26
CA MET A 251 -4.53 12.25 -31.24
C MET A 251 -4.36 10.83 -31.77
N GLU A 252 -3.51 10.65 -32.79
CA GLU A 252 -3.15 9.32 -33.30
C GLU A 252 -2.39 8.51 -32.22
N LEU A 253 -1.42 9.13 -31.56
CA LEU A 253 -0.64 8.51 -30.49
C LEU A 253 -1.50 8.13 -29.29
N LEU A 254 -2.47 8.98 -28.89
CA LEU A 254 -3.42 8.68 -27.81
C LEU A 254 -4.38 7.55 -28.17
N LYS A 255 -4.80 7.47 -29.43
CA LYS A 255 -5.58 6.34 -29.93
C LYS A 255 -4.79 5.03 -29.82
N LYS A 256 -3.54 5.02 -30.32
CA LYS A 256 -2.66 3.85 -30.20
C LYS A 256 -2.37 3.48 -28.75
N HIS A 257 -2.16 4.47 -27.89
CA HIS A 257 -1.98 4.29 -26.46
C HIS A 257 -3.20 3.60 -25.83
N THR A 258 -4.42 4.10 -26.08
CA THR A 258 -5.64 3.49 -25.52
C THR A 258 -5.93 2.10 -26.07
N GLU A 259 -5.53 1.80 -27.31
CA GLU A 259 -5.55 0.44 -27.86
C GLU A 259 -4.57 -0.51 -27.15
N ILE A 260 -3.36 -0.04 -26.80
CA ILE A 260 -2.36 -0.81 -26.05
C ILE A 260 -2.79 -1.03 -24.59
N THR A 261 -3.38 -0.02 -23.96
CA THR A 261 -3.67 -0.04 -22.52
C THR A 261 -5.09 -0.47 -22.17
N GLY A 262 -6.00 -0.50 -23.14
CA GLY A 262 -7.42 -0.71 -22.88
C GLY A 262 -8.07 0.42 -22.08
N GLY A 263 -7.41 1.59 -22.00
CA GLY A 263 -7.83 2.70 -21.13
C GLY A 263 -7.55 2.47 -19.65
N GLN A 264 -6.65 1.54 -19.30
CA GLN A 264 -6.25 1.25 -17.93
C GLN A 264 -5.25 2.28 -17.39
N ILE A 265 -5.36 2.63 -16.09
CA ILE A 265 -4.36 3.45 -15.39
C ILE A 265 -3.03 2.69 -15.28
N ARG A 266 -1.92 3.37 -15.59
CA ARG A 266 -0.55 2.83 -15.53
C ARG A 266 0.37 3.83 -14.84
N THR A 267 0.93 3.45 -13.70
CA THR A 267 1.92 4.22 -12.94
C THR A 267 3.24 3.46 -12.85
N ARG A 268 4.28 4.09 -12.31
CA ARG A 268 5.55 3.41 -12.01
C ARG A 268 6.23 3.98 -10.77
N PHE A 269 6.83 3.11 -9.97
CA PHE A 269 7.77 3.46 -8.93
C PHE A 269 9.19 3.13 -9.42
N PRO A 270 10.03 4.15 -9.70
CA PRO A 270 11.31 3.88 -10.32
C PRO A 270 12.54 4.18 -9.42
N PRO A 271 12.84 3.33 -8.42
CA PRO A 271 13.97 3.54 -7.52
C PRO A 271 15.30 3.17 -8.18
N GLU A 272 16.38 3.84 -7.77
CA GLU A 272 17.74 3.38 -8.06
C GLU A 272 18.01 2.06 -7.31
N PRO A 273 18.56 1.02 -7.98
CA PRO A 273 18.81 -0.29 -7.39
C PRO A 273 20.00 -0.35 -6.43
N ASN A 274 20.65 0.78 -6.19
CA ASN A 274 21.74 0.95 -5.23
C ASN A 274 21.27 1.68 -3.95
N GLY A 275 20.00 2.08 -3.90
CA GLY A 275 19.45 3.03 -2.92
C GLY A 275 18.91 2.37 -1.67
N ILE A 276 18.94 3.10 -0.55
CA ILE A 276 18.28 2.69 0.69
C ILE A 276 16.93 3.40 0.75
N LEU A 277 15.83 2.64 0.70
CA LEU A 277 14.50 3.21 0.86
C LEU A 277 14.30 3.74 2.28
N HIS A 278 13.64 4.87 2.37
CA HIS A 278 13.39 5.60 3.61
C HIS A 278 11.94 6.06 3.69
N ILE A 279 11.51 6.62 4.82
CA ILE A 279 10.11 7.01 5.03
C ILE A 279 9.52 7.91 3.92
N GLY A 280 10.32 8.82 3.34
CA GLY A 280 9.91 9.59 2.15
C GLY A 280 9.54 8.73 0.93
N HIS A 281 10.19 7.57 0.74
CA HIS A 281 9.85 6.60 -0.30
C HIS A 281 8.54 5.87 0.00
N ALA A 282 8.12 5.72 1.25
CA ALA A 282 6.79 5.16 1.54
C ALA A 282 5.67 6.00 0.94
N LYS A 283 5.82 7.35 0.90
CA LYS A 283 4.88 8.23 0.20
C LYS A 283 4.88 7.96 -1.31
N ALA A 284 6.07 7.78 -1.91
CA ALA A 284 6.19 7.47 -3.34
C ALA A 284 5.57 6.12 -3.70
N ILE A 285 5.78 5.09 -2.87
CA ILE A 285 5.19 3.75 -3.03
C ILE A 285 3.68 3.84 -2.89
N ASN A 286 3.17 4.40 -1.78
CA ASN A 286 1.73 4.55 -1.55
C ASN A 286 1.04 5.35 -2.65
N PHE A 287 1.69 6.39 -3.17
CA PHE A 287 1.09 7.19 -4.22
C PHE A 287 1.07 6.46 -5.56
N ASN A 288 2.19 5.88 -6.01
CA ASN A 288 2.22 5.19 -7.31
C ASN A 288 1.40 3.90 -7.32
N PHE A 289 1.63 3.01 -6.35
CA PHE A 289 0.93 1.74 -6.27
C PHE A 289 -0.50 1.92 -5.77
N GLY A 290 -0.71 2.76 -4.76
CA GLY A 290 -2.05 3.03 -4.23
C GLY A 290 -2.94 3.72 -5.26
N TYR A 291 -2.42 4.67 -6.04
CA TYR A 291 -3.22 5.33 -7.09
C TYR A 291 -3.65 4.34 -8.18
N ALA A 292 -2.74 3.46 -8.61
CA ALA A 292 -3.09 2.38 -9.53
C ALA A 292 -4.16 1.47 -8.91
N LYS A 293 -3.94 0.96 -7.69
CA LYS A 293 -4.89 0.08 -6.99
C LYS A 293 -6.26 0.73 -6.80
N ALA A 294 -6.30 2.03 -6.48
CA ALA A 294 -7.52 2.78 -6.22
C ALA A 294 -8.40 2.96 -7.46
N ASN A 295 -7.80 2.88 -8.66
CA ASN A 295 -8.42 3.14 -9.94
C ASN A 295 -8.31 1.94 -10.91
N ASN A 296 -8.23 0.72 -10.38
CA ASN A 296 -8.17 -0.54 -11.16
C ASN A 296 -7.05 -0.55 -12.23
N GLY A 297 -5.94 0.11 -11.91
CA GLY A 297 -4.75 0.22 -12.73
C GLY A 297 -3.64 -0.74 -12.32
N ILE A 298 -2.51 -0.60 -13.02
CA ILE A 298 -1.27 -1.35 -12.76
C ILE A 298 -0.12 -0.40 -12.44
N CYS A 299 0.84 -0.88 -11.66
CA CYS A 299 2.05 -0.14 -11.32
C CYS A 299 3.29 -0.99 -11.61
N PHE A 300 4.23 -0.40 -12.35
CA PHE A 300 5.54 -1.00 -12.62
C PHE A 300 6.51 -0.70 -11.47
N LEU A 301 7.28 -1.70 -11.05
CA LEU A 301 8.52 -1.48 -10.29
C LEU A 301 9.67 -1.43 -11.31
N ARG A 302 10.12 -0.24 -11.66
CA ARG A 302 11.15 -0.06 -12.68
C ARG A 302 12.47 0.34 -12.06
N TYR A 303 13.44 -0.56 -11.97
CA TYR A 303 14.76 -0.18 -11.47
C TYR A 303 15.42 0.83 -12.40
N ASP A 304 15.85 1.96 -11.84
CA ASP A 304 16.70 2.94 -12.53
C ASP A 304 18.16 2.51 -12.45
N ASP A 305 18.51 1.55 -13.28
CA ASP A 305 19.87 1.07 -13.47
C ASP A 305 20.58 1.80 -14.62
N THR A 306 20.24 3.06 -14.91
CA THR A 306 20.90 3.81 -16.01
C THR A 306 22.39 4.03 -15.77
N ASN A 307 22.83 3.99 -14.52
CA ASN A 307 24.19 4.23 -14.11
C ASN A 307 24.93 2.90 -13.87
N PRO A 308 26.00 2.58 -14.61
CA PRO A 308 26.79 1.39 -14.37
C PRO A 308 27.60 1.55 -13.07
N GLU A 309 27.05 1.06 -11.97
CA GLU A 309 27.71 0.97 -10.67
C GLU A 309 27.93 -0.50 -10.27
N LYS A 310 28.84 -0.73 -9.32
CA LYS A 310 28.92 -2.02 -8.63
C LYS A 310 27.67 -2.16 -7.75
N GLU A 311 26.62 -2.70 -8.32
CA GLU A 311 25.38 -2.97 -7.62
C GLU A 311 25.52 -4.18 -6.70
N GLU A 312 24.89 -4.10 -5.53
CA GLU A 312 24.78 -5.21 -4.60
C GLU A 312 23.35 -5.73 -4.64
N GLU A 313 23.17 -7.02 -4.97
CA GLU A 313 21.86 -7.70 -5.08
C GLU A 313 20.96 -7.47 -3.85
N LYS A 314 21.57 -7.27 -2.67
CA LYS A 314 20.87 -6.95 -1.42
C LYS A 314 19.93 -5.74 -1.51
N TYR A 315 20.26 -4.74 -2.32
CA TYR A 315 19.44 -3.53 -2.47
C TYR A 315 18.22 -3.78 -3.36
N PHE A 316 18.37 -4.55 -4.44
CA PHE A 316 17.26 -5.01 -5.26
C PHE A 316 16.24 -5.80 -4.44
N THR A 317 16.72 -6.80 -3.69
CA THR A 317 15.83 -7.61 -2.84
C THR A 317 15.16 -6.74 -1.78
N ALA A 318 15.90 -5.87 -1.10
CA ALA A 318 15.35 -4.98 -0.08
C ALA A 318 14.28 -4.02 -0.63
N ILE A 319 14.48 -3.45 -1.82
CA ILE A 319 13.48 -2.56 -2.45
C ILE A 319 12.18 -3.32 -2.70
N ARG A 320 12.25 -4.50 -3.34
CA ARG A 320 11.07 -5.33 -3.60
C ARG A 320 10.39 -5.74 -2.30
N ASP A 321 11.17 -6.21 -1.32
CA ASP A 321 10.65 -6.65 -0.02
C ASP A 321 9.93 -5.51 0.71
N MET A 322 10.35 -4.25 0.56
CA MET A 322 9.67 -3.11 1.16
C MET A 322 8.38 -2.73 0.42
N VAL A 323 8.33 -2.86 -0.92
CA VAL A 323 7.10 -2.68 -1.69
C VAL A 323 6.06 -3.72 -1.28
N GLU A 324 6.47 -4.99 -1.19
CA GLU A 324 5.62 -6.11 -0.77
C GLU A 324 5.21 -6.00 0.70
N TRP A 325 6.13 -5.62 1.59
CA TRP A 325 5.85 -5.40 3.01
C TRP A 325 4.79 -4.32 3.22
N LEU A 326 4.78 -3.25 2.42
CA LEU A 326 3.74 -2.22 2.47
C LEU A 326 2.39 -2.67 1.86
N GLY A 327 2.28 -3.91 1.38
CA GLY A 327 1.04 -4.50 0.88
C GLY A 327 0.77 -4.25 -0.61
N TYR A 328 1.81 -3.90 -1.38
CA TYR A 328 1.71 -3.66 -2.82
C TYR A 328 2.47 -4.73 -3.61
N LYS A 329 1.92 -5.11 -4.77
CA LYS A 329 2.54 -6.06 -5.69
C LYS A 329 2.80 -5.37 -7.04
N PRO A 330 4.04 -5.37 -7.55
CA PRO A 330 4.32 -4.90 -8.91
C PRO A 330 3.58 -5.73 -9.95
N PHE A 331 2.98 -5.07 -10.94
CA PHE A 331 2.44 -5.74 -12.13
C PHE A 331 3.56 -6.40 -12.92
N ALA A 332 4.66 -5.67 -13.10
CA ALA A 332 5.90 -6.16 -13.68
C ALA A 332 7.09 -5.47 -13.01
N VAL A 333 8.20 -6.20 -12.96
CA VAL A 333 9.51 -5.65 -12.58
C VAL A 333 10.30 -5.44 -13.87
N THR A 334 10.63 -4.19 -14.17
CA THR A 334 11.36 -3.79 -15.38
C THR A 334 12.63 -3.05 -15.00
N HIS A 335 13.53 -2.86 -15.96
CA HIS A 335 14.77 -2.11 -15.79
C HIS A 335 14.88 -1.05 -16.87
N ALA A 336 15.50 0.08 -16.55
CA ALA A 336 15.82 1.09 -17.56
C ALA A 336 16.73 0.49 -18.65
N SER A 337 17.67 -0.38 -18.24
CA SER A 337 18.59 -1.10 -19.13
C SER A 337 17.90 -2.01 -20.15
N ASP A 338 16.71 -2.53 -19.85
CA ASP A 338 15.90 -3.32 -20.82
C ASP A 338 15.57 -2.49 -22.08
N ASN A 339 15.69 -1.15 -22.01
CA ASN A 339 15.38 -0.22 -23.09
C ASN A 339 16.61 0.46 -23.73
N PHE A 340 17.86 0.15 -23.33
CA PHE A 340 19.05 0.86 -23.85
C PHE A 340 19.13 0.88 -25.37
N GLN A 341 18.84 -0.23 -26.05
CA GLN A 341 18.84 -0.26 -27.51
C GLN A 341 17.78 0.68 -28.11
N LYS A 342 16.56 0.73 -27.55
CA LYS A 342 15.49 1.64 -28.02
C LYS A 342 15.87 3.09 -27.74
N LEU A 343 16.39 3.38 -26.55
CA LEU A 343 16.86 4.70 -26.15
C LEU A 343 17.98 5.19 -27.07
N TYR A 344 18.90 4.32 -27.48
CA TYR A 344 19.97 4.67 -28.42
C TYR A 344 19.40 5.01 -29.81
N LEU A 345 18.46 4.22 -30.31
CA LEU A 345 17.81 4.48 -31.60
C LEU A 345 17.02 5.80 -31.59
N LEU A 346 16.34 6.12 -30.49
CA LEU A 346 15.66 7.40 -30.31
C LEU A 346 16.66 8.57 -30.25
N ALA A 347 17.84 8.37 -29.66
CA ALA A 347 18.89 9.39 -29.63
C ALA A 347 19.44 9.66 -31.04
N VAL A 348 19.63 8.61 -31.84
CA VAL A 348 20.01 8.73 -33.25
C VAL A 348 18.93 9.47 -34.05
N ASP A 349 17.64 9.20 -33.81
CA ASP A 349 16.54 9.93 -34.46
C ASP A 349 16.53 11.41 -34.05
N LEU A 350 16.79 11.71 -32.77
CA LEU A 350 16.90 13.09 -32.29
C LEU A 350 18.03 13.87 -32.99
N ILE A 351 19.18 13.22 -33.24
CA ILE A 351 20.27 13.80 -34.02
C ILE A 351 19.83 14.04 -35.46
N ARG A 352 19.17 13.07 -36.12
CA ARG A 352 18.67 13.20 -37.51
C ARG A 352 17.69 14.36 -37.68
N ARG A 353 16.88 14.62 -36.66
CA ARG A 353 15.94 15.76 -36.62
C ARG A 353 16.63 17.10 -36.33
N GLY A 354 17.95 17.12 -36.12
CA GLY A 354 18.71 18.32 -35.77
C GLY A 354 18.47 18.80 -34.33
N LEU A 355 17.91 17.94 -33.47
CA LEU A 355 17.50 18.26 -32.10
C LEU A 355 18.47 17.72 -31.03
N ALA A 356 19.57 17.11 -31.45
CA ALA A 356 20.68 16.73 -30.58
C ALA A 356 22.01 16.80 -31.34
N TYR A 357 23.10 16.98 -30.58
CA TYR A 357 24.44 17.08 -31.13
C TYR A 357 25.47 16.52 -30.16
N VAL A 358 26.60 16.03 -30.67
CA VAL A 358 27.73 15.61 -29.83
C VAL A 358 28.50 16.85 -29.37
N CYS A 359 28.89 16.92 -28.12
CA CYS A 359 29.60 18.04 -27.51
C CYS A 359 30.90 17.56 -26.86
N HIS A 360 31.96 18.36 -26.95
CA HIS A 360 33.26 18.09 -26.31
C HIS A 360 33.58 19.05 -25.16
N GLN A 361 32.60 19.84 -24.70
CA GLN A 361 32.77 20.64 -23.48
C GLN A 361 32.91 19.70 -22.29
N ARG A 362 33.89 20.00 -21.43
CA ARG A 362 34.12 19.27 -20.18
C ARG A 362 33.14 19.73 -19.10
N GLY A 363 32.94 18.89 -18.10
CA GLY A 363 32.03 19.19 -16.99
C GLY A 363 32.35 20.48 -16.24
N GLU A 364 33.61 20.90 -16.20
CA GLU A 364 34.04 22.16 -15.58
C GLU A 364 33.59 23.40 -16.37
N GLU A 365 33.60 23.30 -17.70
CA GLU A 365 33.14 24.37 -18.61
C GLU A 365 31.61 24.51 -18.60
N LEU A 366 30.91 23.51 -18.06
CA LEU A 366 29.45 23.47 -17.90
C LEU A 366 28.99 23.92 -16.50
N LYS A 367 29.91 24.33 -15.60
CA LYS A 367 29.58 24.84 -14.26
C LYS A 367 29.39 26.37 -14.28
N GLY A 368 28.38 26.86 -13.56
CA GLY A 368 28.10 28.29 -13.38
C GLY A 368 26.75 28.73 -13.95
N HIS A 369 26.34 29.97 -13.64
CA HIS A 369 25.07 30.54 -14.14
C HIS A 369 25.12 31.02 -15.59
N ASN A 370 26.32 31.35 -16.11
CA ASN A 370 26.53 31.88 -17.46
C ASN A 370 27.41 30.93 -18.28
N VAL A 371 26.94 29.69 -18.50
CA VAL A 371 27.65 28.71 -19.32
C VAL A 371 27.63 29.17 -20.78
N PRO A 372 28.79 29.37 -21.44
CA PRO A 372 28.81 29.76 -22.84
C PRO A 372 28.19 28.66 -23.71
N PRO A 373 27.47 29.02 -24.80
CA PRO A 373 26.87 28.04 -25.69
C PRO A 373 27.96 27.11 -26.23
N SER A 374 27.64 25.82 -26.35
CA SER A 374 28.58 24.84 -26.86
C SER A 374 29.09 25.25 -28.26
N PRO A 375 30.41 25.32 -28.49
CA PRO A 375 30.97 25.56 -29.82
C PRO A 375 30.50 24.54 -30.87
N TRP A 376 30.07 23.36 -30.40
CA TRP A 376 29.64 22.24 -31.24
C TRP A 376 28.11 22.17 -31.44
N ARG A 377 27.36 23.15 -30.95
CA ARG A 377 25.88 23.15 -30.99
C ARG A 377 25.30 23.12 -32.41
N ASP A 378 26.00 23.74 -33.35
CA ASP A 378 25.57 23.91 -34.74
C ASP A 378 26.39 23.07 -35.72
N ARG A 379 27.11 22.05 -35.22
CA ARG A 379 27.80 21.08 -36.09
C ARG A 379 26.80 20.33 -36.99
N PRO A 380 27.19 19.91 -38.20
CA PRO A 380 26.34 19.15 -39.11
C PRO A 380 25.78 17.87 -38.46
N VAL A 381 24.59 17.46 -38.90
CA VAL A 381 23.90 16.26 -38.41
C VAL A 381 24.75 15.01 -38.65
N GLU A 382 25.34 14.89 -39.84
CA GLU A 382 26.18 13.78 -40.27
C GLU A 382 27.42 13.65 -39.37
N GLU A 383 28.02 14.76 -38.97
CA GLU A 383 29.16 14.78 -38.04
C GLU A 383 28.75 14.24 -36.67
N SER A 384 27.61 14.69 -36.13
CA SER A 384 27.08 14.19 -34.85
C SER A 384 26.76 12.70 -34.90
N LEU A 385 26.20 12.19 -36.00
CA LEU A 385 25.92 10.76 -36.17
C LEU A 385 27.20 9.92 -36.15
N VAL A 386 28.23 10.34 -36.88
CA VAL A 386 29.53 9.64 -36.89
C VAL A 386 30.15 9.68 -35.49
N LEU A 387 30.16 10.83 -34.83
CA LEU A 387 30.76 10.98 -33.50
C LEU A 387 30.00 10.17 -32.44
N PHE A 388 28.67 10.15 -32.47
CA PHE A 388 27.90 9.38 -31.49
C PHE A 388 28.09 7.87 -31.66
N GLU A 389 28.21 7.38 -32.91
CA GLU A 389 28.58 5.99 -33.16
C GLU A 389 30.01 5.68 -32.69
N ARG A 390 30.95 6.62 -32.85
CA ARG A 390 32.30 6.48 -32.31
C ARG A 390 32.32 6.47 -30.77
N MET A 391 31.44 7.24 -30.12
CA MET A 391 31.24 7.16 -28.67
C MET A 391 30.75 5.77 -28.26
N LYS A 392 29.75 5.22 -28.95
CA LYS A 392 29.25 3.84 -28.70
C LYS A 392 30.35 2.78 -28.86
N LYS A 393 31.26 2.96 -29.82
CA LYS A 393 32.42 2.08 -30.05
C LYS A 393 33.58 2.27 -29.07
N GLY A 394 33.44 3.14 -28.07
CA GLY A 394 34.46 3.36 -27.05
C GLY A 394 35.72 4.07 -27.58
N LEU A 395 35.58 4.95 -28.58
CA LEU A 395 36.71 5.68 -29.18
C LEU A 395 37.02 7.03 -28.51
N PHE A 396 36.44 7.31 -27.34
CA PHE A 396 36.59 8.54 -26.57
C PHE A 396 36.66 8.20 -25.08
N ALA A 397 37.55 8.82 -24.32
CA ALA A 397 37.62 8.61 -22.88
C ALA A 397 36.39 9.19 -22.14
N GLU A 398 36.19 8.79 -20.88
CA GLU A 398 35.10 9.33 -20.06
C GLU A 398 35.18 10.86 -19.98
N GLY A 399 34.07 11.53 -20.29
CA GLY A 399 33.98 12.99 -20.25
C GLY A 399 34.57 13.73 -21.46
N GLU A 400 35.18 13.04 -22.43
CA GLU A 400 35.69 13.68 -23.67
C GLU A 400 34.58 14.04 -24.67
N ALA A 401 33.46 13.31 -24.62
CA ALA A 401 32.31 13.57 -25.46
C ALA A 401 31.01 13.27 -24.72
N THR A 402 29.97 14.05 -25.04
CA THR A 402 28.60 13.86 -24.53
C THR A 402 27.61 14.06 -25.67
N LEU A 403 26.47 13.39 -25.63
CA LEU A 403 25.34 13.76 -26.48
C LEU A 403 24.46 14.75 -25.71
N ARG A 404 24.12 15.90 -26.32
CA ARG A 404 23.28 16.93 -25.71
C ARG A 404 22.03 17.16 -26.55
N MET A 405 20.90 17.36 -25.86
CA MET A 405 19.65 17.79 -26.47
C MET A 405 19.76 19.26 -26.84
N LYS A 406 19.29 19.67 -28.01
CA LYS A 406 19.42 21.05 -28.51
C LYS A 406 18.20 21.88 -28.11
N MET A 407 18.15 22.30 -26.85
CA MET A 407 17.02 23.04 -26.27
C MET A 407 17.46 23.94 -25.12
N VAL A 408 16.56 24.84 -24.70
CA VAL A 408 16.72 25.63 -23.47
C VAL A 408 15.63 25.21 -22.50
N MET A 409 16.02 24.83 -21.28
CA MET A 409 15.07 24.49 -20.22
C MET A 409 14.45 25.77 -19.63
N GLU A 410 13.32 25.64 -18.93
CA GLU A 410 12.61 26.78 -18.31
C GLU A 410 13.44 27.53 -17.28
N ASP A 411 14.35 26.83 -16.59
CA ASP A 411 15.29 27.42 -15.62
C ASP A 411 16.51 28.09 -16.29
N GLY A 412 16.52 28.18 -17.62
CA GLY A 412 17.60 28.75 -18.42
C GLY A 412 18.76 27.79 -18.69
N LYS A 413 18.70 26.54 -18.19
CA LYS A 413 19.76 25.56 -18.45
C LYS A 413 19.78 25.18 -19.93
N MET A 414 20.92 25.43 -20.56
CA MET A 414 21.14 25.17 -21.98
C MET A 414 21.55 23.72 -22.24
N ASP A 415 20.91 23.12 -23.24
CA ASP A 415 21.25 21.86 -23.87
C ASP A 415 21.56 20.72 -22.87
N PRO A 416 20.57 20.17 -22.16
CA PRO A 416 20.78 19.09 -21.21
C PRO A 416 21.43 17.85 -21.84
N VAL A 417 22.30 17.18 -21.09
CA VAL A 417 23.03 15.98 -21.55
C VAL A 417 22.07 14.79 -21.62
N ALA A 418 22.03 14.12 -22.78
CA ALA A 418 21.29 12.89 -23.01
C ALA A 418 22.14 11.63 -22.79
N TYR A 419 23.42 11.62 -23.20
CA TYR A 419 24.33 10.47 -23.01
C TYR A 419 25.70 10.88 -22.50
N ARG A 420 26.29 9.99 -21.68
CA ARG A 420 27.67 10.09 -21.18
C ARG A 420 28.42 8.79 -21.46
N ILE A 421 29.74 8.90 -21.58
CA ILE A 421 30.64 7.73 -21.69
C ILE A 421 31.00 7.25 -20.29
N LYS A 422 30.87 5.95 -20.05
CA LYS A 422 31.36 5.24 -18.87
C LYS A 422 31.86 3.86 -19.26
N TYR A 423 33.01 3.45 -18.75
CA TYR A 423 33.62 2.14 -19.03
C TYR A 423 33.47 1.14 -17.88
N THR A 424 32.86 1.55 -16.76
CA THR A 424 32.42 0.59 -15.74
C THR A 424 31.42 -0.37 -16.37
N ALA A 425 31.65 -1.67 -16.21
CA ALA A 425 30.74 -2.71 -16.66
C ALA A 425 29.36 -2.55 -16.00
N HIS A 426 28.29 -2.69 -16.78
CA HIS A 426 26.93 -2.65 -16.27
C HIS A 426 26.53 -3.99 -15.66
N HIS A 427 25.83 -3.99 -14.53
CA HIS A 427 25.46 -5.22 -13.82
C HIS A 427 24.67 -6.22 -14.68
N ARG A 428 23.74 -5.72 -15.51
CA ARG A 428 22.90 -6.55 -16.40
C ARG A 428 23.40 -6.74 -17.83
N THR A 429 23.98 -5.71 -18.45
CA THR A 429 24.36 -5.70 -19.88
C THR A 429 25.88 -5.83 -20.07
N GLY A 430 26.64 -6.01 -18.99
CA GLY A 430 28.09 -6.19 -19.02
C GLY A 430 28.79 -5.04 -19.74
N ASP A 431 29.65 -5.40 -20.69
CA ASP A 431 30.45 -4.48 -21.50
C ASP A 431 29.82 -4.20 -22.89
N GLU A 432 28.55 -4.54 -23.11
CA GLU A 432 27.85 -4.28 -24.37
C GLU A 432 27.75 -2.76 -24.66
N TRP A 433 27.66 -1.96 -23.60
CA TRP A 433 27.51 -0.51 -23.67
C TRP A 433 28.65 0.19 -22.94
N CYS A 434 29.22 1.22 -23.57
CA CYS A 434 30.12 2.17 -22.93
C CYS A 434 29.57 3.62 -22.96
N ILE A 435 28.35 3.78 -23.47
CA ILE A 435 27.59 5.02 -23.43
C ILE A 435 26.26 4.75 -22.72
N TYR A 436 25.89 5.65 -21.81
CA TYR A 436 24.73 5.48 -20.96
C TYR A 436 23.84 6.72 -21.03
N PRO A 437 22.53 6.55 -21.18
CA PRO A 437 21.60 7.66 -21.17
C PRO A 437 21.49 8.26 -19.77
N THR A 438 21.16 9.54 -19.67
CA THR A 438 20.95 10.22 -18.39
C THR A 438 19.54 9.98 -17.85
N TYR A 439 19.34 10.26 -16.55
CA TYR A 439 18.04 10.15 -15.87
C TYR A 439 16.90 10.85 -16.62
N ASP A 440 17.09 12.12 -16.98
CA ASP A 440 16.04 12.94 -17.62
C ASP A 440 15.64 12.40 -19.00
N TYR A 441 16.61 11.90 -19.77
CA TYR A 441 16.37 11.27 -21.06
C TYR A 441 15.65 9.92 -20.91
N THR A 442 16.10 9.12 -19.95
CA THR A 442 15.65 7.74 -19.78
C THR A 442 14.25 7.66 -19.21
N HIS A 443 13.97 8.32 -18.09
CA HIS A 443 12.68 8.14 -17.41
C HIS A 443 11.51 8.64 -18.27
N CYS A 444 11.71 9.75 -18.98
CA CYS A 444 10.73 10.28 -19.92
C CYS A 444 10.39 9.27 -21.03
N LEU A 445 11.40 8.72 -21.70
CA LEU A 445 11.18 7.81 -22.82
C LEU A 445 10.77 6.40 -22.36
N CYS A 446 11.25 5.92 -21.23
CA CYS A 446 10.76 4.67 -20.63
C CYS A 446 9.29 4.79 -20.23
N ASP A 447 8.85 5.93 -19.70
CA ASP A 447 7.43 6.15 -19.41
C ASP A 447 6.57 6.10 -20.69
N SER A 448 7.08 6.66 -21.79
CA SER A 448 6.45 6.55 -23.12
C SER A 448 6.36 5.09 -23.59
N ILE A 449 7.48 4.35 -23.51
CA ILE A 449 7.58 2.94 -23.94
C ILE A 449 6.63 2.06 -23.14
N GLU A 450 6.56 2.24 -21.83
CA GLU A 450 5.70 1.46 -20.92
C GLU A 450 4.24 1.94 -20.92
N ASN A 451 3.92 2.97 -21.71
CA ASN A 451 2.59 3.58 -21.81
C ASN A 451 2.06 4.05 -20.45
N ILE A 452 2.91 4.70 -19.66
CA ILE A 452 2.54 5.26 -18.35
C ILE A 452 1.51 6.37 -18.57
N THR A 453 0.38 6.32 -17.86
CA THR A 453 -0.63 7.37 -17.91
C THR A 453 -0.32 8.49 -16.93
N HIS A 454 0.10 8.11 -15.72
CA HIS A 454 0.37 9.02 -14.62
C HIS A 454 1.82 8.85 -14.15
N SER A 455 2.71 9.74 -14.63
CA SER A 455 4.10 9.82 -14.20
C SER A 455 4.18 10.68 -12.94
N LEU A 456 4.04 10.03 -11.77
CA LEU A 456 4.05 10.71 -10.47
C LEU A 456 5.50 10.83 -9.95
N CYS A 457 5.93 12.05 -9.64
CA CYS A 457 7.28 12.34 -9.15
C CYS A 457 7.29 13.44 -8.10
N THR A 458 8.44 13.67 -7.46
CA THR A 458 8.55 14.71 -6.44
C THR A 458 8.79 16.10 -7.05
N LYS A 459 8.40 17.16 -6.35
CA LYS A 459 8.48 18.56 -6.82
C LYS A 459 9.86 19.03 -7.25
N GLU A 460 10.94 18.40 -6.78
CA GLU A 460 12.31 18.70 -7.20
C GLU A 460 12.52 18.53 -8.73
N PHE A 461 11.63 17.79 -9.39
CA PHE A 461 11.66 17.58 -10.84
C PHE A 461 10.69 18.49 -11.63
N GLN A 462 9.97 19.40 -10.98
CA GLN A 462 8.96 20.25 -11.62
C GLN A 462 9.55 21.09 -12.77
N ALA A 463 10.72 21.70 -12.57
CA ALA A 463 11.40 22.50 -13.60
C ALA A 463 11.81 21.67 -14.84
N ARG A 464 11.76 20.32 -14.74
CA ARG A 464 12.09 19.41 -15.83
C ARG A 464 10.87 18.98 -16.64
N ARG A 465 9.65 19.35 -16.23
CA ARG A 465 8.41 18.96 -16.94
C ARG A 465 8.35 19.46 -18.38
N SER A 466 8.80 20.69 -18.61
CA SER A 466 8.94 21.24 -19.96
C SER A 466 9.91 20.41 -20.82
N SER A 467 11.05 20.01 -20.27
CA SER A 467 11.99 19.13 -20.96
C SER A 467 11.45 17.71 -21.19
N TYR A 468 10.61 17.22 -20.28
CA TYR A 468 9.91 15.94 -20.41
C TYR A 468 8.95 15.96 -21.60
N TYR A 469 8.06 16.96 -21.67
CA TYR A 469 7.14 17.10 -22.80
C TYR A 469 7.89 17.39 -24.11
N TRP A 470 8.91 18.24 -24.07
CA TRP A 470 9.73 18.54 -25.25
C TRP A 470 10.30 17.26 -25.86
N LEU A 471 10.86 16.35 -25.05
CA LEU A 471 11.53 15.16 -25.55
C LEU A 471 10.56 14.19 -26.24
N CYS A 472 9.39 13.93 -25.65
CA CYS A 472 8.36 13.09 -26.28
C CYS A 472 7.86 13.69 -27.60
N ASN A 473 7.59 15.00 -27.61
CA ASN A 473 7.09 15.71 -28.78
C ASN A 473 8.14 15.80 -29.90
N ALA A 474 9.41 16.02 -29.55
CA ALA A 474 10.52 16.06 -30.49
C ALA A 474 10.66 14.76 -31.30
N LEU A 475 10.33 13.63 -30.66
CA LEU A 475 10.43 12.29 -31.25
C LEU A 475 9.11 11.76 -31.81
N ASP A 476 8.02 12.52 -31.68
CA ASP A 476 6.66 12.09 -32.03
C ASP A 476 6.26 10.75 -31.38
N VAL A 477 6.62 10.56 -30.11
CA VAL A 477 6.22 9.39 -29.32
C VAL A 477 5.08 9.74 -28.36
N TYR A 478 4.39 8.74 -27.83
CA TYR A 478 3.37 8.95 -26.80
C TYR A 478 3.96 9.78 -25.64
N CYS A 479 3.23 10.79 -25.19
CA CYS A 479 3.67 11.70 -24.13
C CYS A 479 2.85 11.44 -22.85
N PRO A 480 3.44 10.80 -21.82
CA PRO A 480 2.81 10.65 -20.51
C PRO A 480 2.57 12.01 -19.85
N VAL A 481 1.59 12.09 -18.93
CA VAL A 481 1.43 13.28 -18.10
C VAL A 481 2.27 13.15 -16.83
N GLN A 482 3.12 14.15 -16.58
CA GLN A 482 3.92 14.24 -15.36
C GLN A 482 3.16 15.06 -14.31
N TRP A 483 3.07 14.50 -13.10
CA TRP A 483 2.51 15.18 -11.94
C TRP A 483 3.53 15.20 -10.80
N GLU A 484 3.62 16.34 -10.13
CA GLU A 484 4.52 16.54 -9.01
C GLU A 484 3.78 16.55 -7.67
N TYR A 485 4.38 15.90 -6.68
CA TYR A 485 3.94 15.99 -5.28
C TYR A 485 5.10 16.41 -4.36
N GLY A 486 4.75 17.02 -3.24
CA GLY A 486 5.68 17.45 -2.23
C GLY A 486 6.35 16.27 -1.54
N ARG A 487 7.69 16.32 -1.47
CA ARG A 487 8.49 15.37 -0.70
C ARG A 487 8.07 15.38 0.76
N LEU A 488 8.06 14.18 1.35
CA LEU A 488 7.89 13.97 2.78
C LEU A 488 9.27 13.88 3.44
N ASN A 489 9.53 14.79 4.39
CA ASN A 489 10.70 14.76 5.24
C ASN A 489 10.27 14.68 6.71
N LEU A 490 11.06 13.99 7.53
CA LEU A 490 10.91 14.01 8.98
C LEU A 490 12.03 14.82 9.60
N THR A 491 11.76 15.45 10.75
CA THR A 491 12.79 16.05 11.60
C THR A 491 13.49 14.98 12.44
N TYR A 492 14.61 15.35 13.09
CA TYR A 492 15.43 14.45 13.92
C TYR A 492 15.99 13.23 13.15
N THR A 493 16.21 13.36 11.85
CA THR A 493 16.70 12.26 11.01
C THR A 493 17.58 12.74 9.87
N VAL A 494 18.37 11.81 9.34
CA VAL A 494 19.12 11.96 8.09
C VAL A 494 18.77 10.79 7.18
N VAL A 495 18.46 11.07 5.92
CA VAL A 495 17.98 10.04 4.97
C VAL A 495 18.88 9.84 3.75
N SER A 496 19.97 10.62 3.65
CA SER A 496 20.95 10.47 2.57
C SER A 496 21.75 9.17 2.73
N LYS A 497 21.83 8.35 1.66
CA LYS A 497 22.65 7.12 1.62
C LYS A 497 24.08 7.36 2.12
N ARG A 498 24.75 8.42 1.64
CA ARG A 498 26.11 8.79 2.05
C ARG A 498 26.21 9.06 3.56
N LYS A 499 25.20 9.70 4.16
CA LYS A 499 25.19 10.02 5.60
C LYS A 499 24.91 8.77 6.44
N ILE A 500 23.98 7.93 6.01
CA ILE A 500 23.66 6.65 6.67
C ILE A 500 24.88 5.73 6.67
N ILE A 501 25.54 5.55 5.51
CA ILE A 501 26.78 4.76 5.43
C ILE A 501 27.83 5.31 6.39
N LYS A 502 27.99 6.64 6.46
CA LYS A 502 28.93 7.26 7.42
C LYS A 502 28.58 6.94 8.88
N LEU A 503 27.29 6.91 9.25
CA LEU A 503 26.87 6.52 10.62
C LEU A 503 27.23 5.07 10.95
N VAL A 504 27.10 4.17 9.95
CA VAL A 504 27.48 2.76 10.07
C VAL A 504 29.00 2.62 10.20
N GLU A 505 29.75 3.27 9.32
CA GLU A 505 31.23 3.24 9.32
C GLU A 505 31.83 3.78 10.61
N THR A 506 31.22 4.80 11.21
CA THR A 506 31.66 5.36 12.51
C THR A 506 31.14 4.56 13.72
N GLY A 507 30.40 3.47 13.50
CA GLY A 507 29.85 2.62 14.57
C GLY A 507 28.75 3.27 15.42
N VAL A 508 28.16 4.38 14.97
CA VAL A 508 27.07 5.07 15.68
C VAL A 508 25.79 4.25 15.63
N VAL A 509 25.53 3.66 14.47
CA VAL A 509 24.44 2.70 14.22
C VAL A 509 25.03 1.39 13.74
N ARG A 510 24.34 0.28 14.04
CA ARG A 510 24.88 -1.05 13.73
C ARG A 510 24.95 -1.33 12.24
N ASP A 511 23.87 -0.99 11.54
CA ASP A 511 23.71 -1.17 10.10
C ASP A 511 22.60 -0.23 9.59
N TRP A 512 22.32 -0.22 8.29
CA TRP A 512 21.29 0.61 7.67
C TRP A 512 19.85 0.21 8.05
N ASP A 513 19.67 -0.92 8.74
CA ASP A 513 18.42 -1.39 9.33
C ASP A 513 18.31 -1.12 10.85
N ASP A 514 19.25 -0.38 11.45
CA ASP A 514 19.22 -0.02 12.87
C ASP A 514 17.91 0.73 13.21
N PRO A 515 17.12 0.29 14.22
CA PRO A 515 15.82 0.87 14.56
C PRO A 515 15.78 2.38 14.86
N ARG A 516 16.93 3.03 15.06
CA ARG A 516 17.02 4.49 15.24
C ARG A 516 16.99 5.26 13.92
N LEU A 517 17.20 4.59 12.80
CA LEU A 517 17.12 5.16 11.45
C LEU A 517 15.66 5.18 10.94
N PHE A 518 15.42 6.03 9.95
CA PHE A 518 14.12 6.14 9.26
C PHE A 518 14.17 5.53 7.84
N THR A 519 15.05 4.54 7.65
CA THR A 519 14.98 3.64 6.49
C THR A 519 13.75 2.75 6.62
N LEU A 520 13.13 2.30 5.53
CA LEU A 520 11.93 1.46 5.63
C LEU A 520 12.25 0.12 6.33
N THR A 521 13.41 -0.46 6.03
CA THR A 521 13.88 -1.69 6.69
C THR A 521 14.14 -1.47 8.18
N ALA A 522 14.70 -0.32 8.58
CA ALA A 522 14.85 0.04 10.00
C ALA A 522 13.50 0.18 10.70
N LEU A 523 12.51 0.83 10.09
CA LEU A 523 11.18 0.98 10.67
C LEU A 523 10.47 -0.39 10.80
N ARG A 524 10.63 -1.27 9.81
CA ARG A 524 10.17 -2.66 9.90
C ARG A 524 10.84 -3.40 11.06
N ARG A 525 12.17 -3.30 11.19
CA ARG A 525 12.95 -3.92 12.28
C ARG A 525 12.64 -3.34 13.66
N ARG A 526 12.36 -2.04 13.74
CA ARG A 526 11.86 -1.35 14.94
C ARG A 526 10.52 -1.94 15.41
N GLY A 527 9.74 -2.53 14.50
CA GLY A 527 8.47 -3.20 14.79
C GLY A 527 7.25 -2.50 14.23
N PHE A 528 7.42 -1.47 13.37
CA PHE A 528 6.29 -0.73 12.83
C PHE A 528 5.44 -1.68 11.96
N PRO A 529 4.10 -1.65 12.06
CA PRO A 529 3.24 -2.38 11.13
C PRO A 529 3.12 -1.60 9.81
N PRO A 530 3.07 -2.28 8.64
CA PRO A 530 2.97 -1.61 7.35
C PRO A 530 1.69 -0.76 7.23
N GLU A 531 0.61 -1.19 7.87
CA GLU A 531 -0.66 -0.45 7.94
C GLU A 531 -0.47 0.93 8.58
N ALA A 532 0.39 1.05 9.60
CA ALA A 532 0.66 2.34 10.24
C ALA A 532 1.43 3.29 9.31
N ILE A 533 2.38 2.78 8.52
CA ILE A 533 3.10 3.57 7.51
C ILE A 533 2.14 4.08 6.44
N ASN A 534 1.24 3.22 5.96
CA ASN A 534 0.25 3.56 4.94
C ASN A 534 -0.77 4.58 5.49
N ASN A 535 -1.26 4.37 6.72
CA ASN A 535 -2.15 5.32 7.41
C ASN A 535 -1.47 6.68 7.65
N PHE A 536 -0.18 6.68 7.98
CA PHE A 536 0.59 7.92 8.10
C PHE A 536 0.66 8.66 6.76
N CYS A 537 0.95 7.96 5.66
CA CYS A 537 0.96 8.56 4.32
C CYS A 537 -0.41 9.14 3.95
N ALA A 538 -1.50 8.44 4.30
CA ALA A 538 -2.88 8.91 4.11
C ALA A 538 -3.18 10.18 4.92
N ARG A 539 -2.77 10.23 6.19
CA ARG A 539 -2.98 11.39 7.06
C ARG A 539 -2.19 12.61 6.58
N VAL A 540 -0.96 12.42 6.11
CA VAL A 540 -0.15 13.51 5.51
C VAL A 540 -0.77 13.99 4.18
N GLY A 541 -1.33 13.06 3.40
CA GLY A 541 -1.98 13.34 2.12
C GLY A 541 -1.01 13.73 1.00
N VAL A 542 -1.59 14.03 -0.17
CA VAL A 542 -0.84 14.48 -1.34
C VAL A 542 -1.08 15.97 -1.56
N THR A 543 -0.04 16.74 -1.29
CA THR A 543 0.03 18.17 -1.55
C THR A 543 1.24 18.45 -2.44
N VAL A 544 1.22 19.56 -3.17
CA VAL A 544 2.38 19.99 -3.99
C VAL A 544 3.50 20.55 -3.10
N SER A 545 3.17 21.09 -1.93
CA SER A 545 4.14 21.68 -1.00
C SER A 545 4.98 20.61 -0.29
N GLN A 546 6.29 20.85 -0.19
CA GLN A 546 7.15 20.03 0.66
C GLN A 546 6.64 20.09 2.10
N THR A 547 6.54 18.92 2.73
CA THR A 547 6.00 18.80 4.09
C THR A 547 7.06 18.19 4.98
N THR A 548 7.46 18.94 6.01
CA THR A 548 8.31 18.46 7.09
C THR A 548 7.43 18.15 8.29
N THR A 549 7.54 16.94 8.82
CA THR A 549 6.69 16.45 9.91
C THR A 549 7.56 15.92 11.04
N GLU A 550 7.07 15.96 12.27
CA GLU A 550 7.78 15.38 13.41
C GLU A 550 7.47 13.88 13.56
N PRO A 551 8.42 13.06 14.04
CA PRO A 551 8.24 11.61 14.18
C PRO A 551 7.03 11.18 15.02
N HIS A 552 6.58 12.00 15.98
CA HIS A 552 5.50 11.65 16.88
C HIS A 552 4.17 11.36 16.14
N LEU A 553 3.92 12.01 15.00
CA LEU A 553 2.71 11.77 14.21
C LEU A 553 2.72 10.35 13.60
N LEU A 554 3.88 9.91 13.12
CA LEU A 554 4.08 8.55 12.63
C LEU A 554 3.91 7.54 13.77
N GLU A 555 4.54 7.80 14.91
CA GLU A 555 4.44 6.96 16.12
C GLU A 555 3.00 6.87 16.66
N SER A 556 2.20 7.92 16.48
CA SER A 556 0.76 7.91 16.78
C SER A 556 0.00 6.92 15.91
N CYS A 557 0.26 6.92 14.60
CA CYS A 557 -0.33 5.94 13.68
C CYS A 557 0.07 4.50 14.05
N VAL A 558 1.31 4.31 14.52
CA VAL A 558 1.81 3.01 14.99
C VAL A 558 1.07 2.57 16.26
N ARG A 559 0.87 3.46 17.23
CA ARG A 559 0.11 3.19 18.45
C ARG A 559 -1.32 2.77 18.14
N ASP A 560 -2.00 3.50 17.25
CA ASP A 560 -3.37 3.21 16.84
C ASP A 560 -3.51 1.77 16.31
N VAL A 561 -2.63 1.37 15.38
CA VAL A 561 -2.66 0.02 14.79
C VAL A 561 -2.29 -1.06 15.81
N LEU A 562 -1.22 -0.85 16.60
CA LEU A 562 -0.75 -1.87 17.54
C LEU A 562 -1.70 -2.06 18.71
N ASN A 563 -2.47 -1.05 19.10
CA ASN A 563 -3.49 -1.21 20.15
C ASN A 563 -4.54 -2.28 19.77
N ASP A 564 -4.88 -2.40 18.50
CA ASP A 564 -5.93 -3.31 18.03
C ASP A 564 -5.39 -4.65 17.54
N ALA A 565 -4.10 -4.70 17.18
CA ALA A 565 -3.45 -5.85 16.54
C ALA A 565 -2.42 -6.57 17.42
N ALA A 566 -1.75 -5.90 18.36
CA ALA A 566 -0.72 -6.53 19.20
C ALA A 566 -1.34 -7.18 20.45
N PRO A 567 -1.15 -8.50 20.65
CA PRO A 567 -1.55 -9.16 21.90
C PRO A 567 -0.78 -8.61 23.10
N ARG A 568 -1.40 -8.68 24.27
CA ARG A 568 -0.80 -8.22 25.54
C ARG A 568 0.02 -9.34 26.15
N ALA A 569 1.17 -8.98 26.70
CA ALA A 569 1.99 -9.85 27.53
C ALA A 569 2.51 -9.03 28.72
N MET A 570 2.75 -9.69 29.85
CA MET A 570 3.44 -9.08 30.98
C MET A 570 4.94 -9.30 30.83
N ALA A 571 5.70 -8.21 30.93
CA ALA A 571 7.15 -8.22 30.93
C ALA A 571 7.68 -7.21 31.94
N VAL A 572 8.75 -7.58 32.63
CA VAL A 572 9.44 -6.79 33.63
C VAL A 572 10.86 -6.52 33.15
N LEU A 573 11.21 -5.26 32.92
CA LEU A 573 12.51 -4.89 32.37
C LEU A 573 13.59 -4.87 33.44
N GLU A 574 13.29 -4.30 34.60
CA GLU A 574 14.19 -4.27 35.75
C GLU A 574 13.60 -5.12 36.87
N PRO A 575 13.87 -6.44 36.91
CA PRO A 575 13.16 -7.35 37.80
C PRO A 575 13.56 -7.20 39.26
N LEU A 576 12.57 -6.92 40.10
CA LEU A 576 12.62 -7.03 41.55
C LEU A 576 11.91 -8.32 41.99
N LYS A 577 12.64 -9.20 42.66
CA LYS A 577 12.10 -10.45 43.18
C LYS A 577 11.14 -10.19 44.34
N VAL A 578 10.01 -10.87 44.34
CA VAL A 578 9.00 -10.79 45.40
C VAL A 578 8.62 -12.20 45.85
N THR A 579 8.69 -12.43 47.16
CA THR A 579 8.32 -13.70 47.80
C THR A 579 7.07 -13.51 48.65
N ILE A 580 6.00 -14.22 48.32
CA ILE A 580 4.71 -14.15 49.03
C ILE A 580 4.73 -15.13 50.21
N THR A 581 4.85 -14.63 51.43
CA THR A 581 5.16 -15.44 52.62
C THR A 581 4.00 -16.33 53.07
N ASN A 582 2.76 -15.89 52.85
CA ASN A 582 1.53 -16.58 53.26
C ASN A 582 0.92 -17.51 52.21
N LEU A 583 1.63 -17.80 51.11
CA LEU A 583 1.31 -18.87 50.15
C LEU A 583 2.24 -20.07 50.36
N SER A 584 1.74 -21.29 50.16
CA SER A 584 2.58 -22.49 50.27
C SER A 584 3.53 -22.60 49.06
N GLU A 585 4.67 -23.28 49.23
CA GLU A 585 5.64 -23.48 48.14
C GLU A 585 5.04 -24.28 46.96
N SER A 586 4.05 -25.13 47.23
CA SER A 586 3.32 -25.90 46.22
C SER A 586 2.22 -25.10 45.49
N THR A 587 1.94 -23.85 45.89
CA THR A 587 0.91 -23.04 45.23
C THR A 587 1.30 -22.76 43.79
N LYS A 588 0.48 -23.24 42.84
CA LYS A 588 0.54 -22.90 41.43
C LYS A 588 -0.88 -22.69 40.92
N LEU A 589 -1.16 -21.48 40.46
CA LEU A 589 -2.45 -21.10 39.89
C LEU A 589 -2.25 -20.65 38.44
N ASP A 590 -3.19 -21.01 37.60
CA ASP A 590 -3.19 -20.62 36.20
C ASP A 590 -4.08 -19.39 36.03
N VAL A 591 -3.46 -18.23 35.80
CA VAL A 591 -4.15 -16.94 35.65
C VAL A 591 -4.46 -16.72 34.17
N ARG A 592 -5.74 -16.57 33.84
CA ARG A 592 -6.17 -16.21 32.48
C ARG A 592 -5.93 -14.72 32.25
N VAL A 593 -5.22 -14.41 31.16
CA VAL A 593 -4.91 -13.04 30.73
C VAL A 593 -5.51 -12.83 29.33
N PRO A 594 -6.40 -11.84 29.12
CA PRO A 594 -6.95 -11.56 27.80
C PRO A 594 -5.88 -10.93 26.89
N ASP A 595 -5.76 -11.45 25.66
CA ASP A 595 -4.78 -10.93 24.68
C ASP A 595 -5.15 -9.53 24.21
N PHE A 596 -6.44 -9.20 24.22
CA PHE A 596 -7.01 -7.92 23.82
C PHE A 596 -8.07 -7.46 24.83
N PRO A 597 -7.73 -6.60 25.81
CA PRO A 597 -8.66 -6.17 26.86
C PRO A 597 -9.95 -5.52 26.35
N ALA A 598 -9.90 -4.83 25.21
CA ALA A 598 -11.09 -4.22 24.61
C ALA A 598 -11.99 -5.24 23.89
N ASN A 599 -11.50 -6.44 23.61
CA ASN A 599 -12.24 -7.50 22.92
C ASN A 599 -11.70 -8.88 23.31
N GLU A 600 -12.16 -9.41 24.43
CA GLU A 600 -11.72 -10.72 24.96
C GLU A 600 -12.04 -11.90 24.01
N ALA A 601 -12.96 -11.73 23.06
CA ALA A 601 -13.30 -12.78 22.10
C ALA A 601 -12.15 -13.08 21.11
N LYS A 602 -11.15 -12.19 20.99
CA LYS A 602 -9.99 -12.39 20.11
C LYS A 602 -8.97 -13.39 20.65
N GLY A 603 -8.99 -13.70 21.95
CA GLY A 603 -8.03 -14.63 22.54
C GLY A 603 -7.69 -14.32 23.99
N SER A 604 -7.11 -15.32 24.63
CA SER A 604 -6.51 -15.22 25.96
C SER A 604 -5.44 -16.29 26.10
N HIS A 605 -4.43 -16.00 26.92
CA HIS A 605 -3.41 -16.95 27.32
C HIS A 605 -3.42 -17.16 28.84
N THR A 606 -2.60 -18.10 29.31
CA THR A 606 -2.49 -18.46 30.72
C THR A 606 -1.09 -18.16 31.22
N VAL A 607 -1.00 -17.52 32.39
CA VAL A 607 0.26 -17.20 33.07
C VAL A 607 0.30 -17.89 34.43
N PRO A 608 1.38 -18.61 34.77
CA PRO A 608 1.49 -19.29 36.06
C PRO A 608 1.76 -18.29 37.19
N PHE A 609 0.94 -18.31 38.23
CA PHE A 609 1.13 -17.58 39.48
C PHE A 609 1.63 -18.54 40.57
N THR A 610 2.74 -18.18 41.21
CA THR A 610 3.40 -18.98 42.25
C THR A 610 3.83 -18.11 43.42
N ARG A 611 4.40 -18.73 44.47
CA ARG A 611 4.95 -18.04 45.64
C ARG A 611 5.99 -16.96 45.28
N THR A 612 6.74 -17.16 44.20
CA THR A 612 7.78 -16.22 43.76
C THR A 612 7.36 -15.55 42.45
N ILE A 613 7.26 -14.24 42.50
CA ILE A 613 6.95 -13.39 41.33
C ILE A 613 8.03 -12.32 41.16
N PHE A 614 8.04 -11.66 40.02
CA PHE A 614 8.88 -10.51 39.74
C PHE A 614 8.00 -9.34 39.31
N ILE A 615 8.37 -8.15 39.78
CA ILE A 615 7.73 -6.87 39.43
C ILE A 615 8.81 -5.87 38.99
N GLU A 616 8.43 -4.73 38.42
CA GLU A 616 9.40 -3.68 38.11
C GLU A 616 10.04 -3.12 39.37
N GLN A 617 11.35 -2.88 39.31
CA GLN A 617 12.09 -2.18 40.36
C GLN A 617 11.46 -0.81 40.66
N THR A 618 10.94 -0.13 39.63
CA THR A 618 10.30 1.20 39.74
C THR A 618 8.89 1.17 40.33
N ASP A 619 8.28 -0.02 40.52
CA ASP A 619 6.98 -0.18 41.17
C ASP A 619 7.08 -0.38 42.68
N PHE A 620 8.29 -0.38 43.25
CA PHE A 620 8.53 -0.28 44.69
C PHE A 620 9.32 1.00 45.05
N ARG A 621 8.89 1.68 46.13
CA ARG A 621 9.67 2.76 46.76
C ARG A 621 9.59 2.64 48.28
N GLU A 622 10.71 2.87 48.95
CA GLU A 622 10.76 2.88 50.43
C GLU A 622 10.07 4.12 51.00
N VAL A 623 10.24 5.27 50.34
CA VAL A 623 9.65 6.54 50.77
C VAL A 623 8.46 6.88 49.90
N MET A 624 7.33 7.19 50.53
CA MET A 624 6.13 7.61 49.83
C MET A 624 6.27 9.06 49.34
N GLU A 625 6.19 9.24 48.03
CA GLU A 625 6.12 10.56 47.40
C GLU A 625 4.69 10.93 46.99
N LYS A 626 4.39 12.22 46.97
CA LYS A 626 3.09 12.73 46.54
C LYS A 626 2.82 12.31 45.09
N GLY A 627 1.74 11.57 44.87
CA GLY A 627 1.32 11.08 43.55
C GLY A 627 1.79 9.67 43.21
N TYR A 628 2.64 9.04 44.02
CA TYR A 628 3.05 7.65 43.83
C TYR A 628 1.95 6.67 44.30
N LYS A 629 1.50 5.80 43.39
CA LYS A 629 0.32 4.92 43.61
C LYS A 629 0.65 3.43 43.72
N ARG A 630 1.93 3.03 43.59
CA ARG A 630 2.34 1.62 43.61
C ARG A 630 2.85 1.22 45.00
N LEU A 631 3.64 0.16 45.09
CA LEU A 631 4.00 -0.50 46.35
C LEU A 631 4.97 0.36 47.18
N THR A 632 4.62 0.55 48.45
CA THR A 632 5.53 1.08 49.49
C THR A 632 5.35 0.25 50.77
N PRO A 633 6.19 0.42 51.81
CA PRO A 633 5.98 -0.25 53.09
C PRO A 633 4.59 0.02 53.71
N GLU A 634 4.00 1.19 53.44
CA GLU A 634 2.72 1.63 54.01
C GLU A 634 1.54 1.53 53.03
N GLN A 635 1.80 1.19 51.75
CA GLN A 635 0.79 1.21 50.70
C GLN A 635 0.79 -0.10 49.89
N PRO A 636 -0.31 -0.87 49.92
CA PRO A 636 -0.45 -2.08 49.14
C PRO A 636 -0.67 -1.79 47.64
N VAL A 637 -0.46 -2.81 46.81
CA VAL A 637 -0.70 -2.74 45.36
C VAL A 637 -1.41 -3.99 44.86
N GLY A 638 -2.29 -3.83 43.86
CA GLY A 638 -2.94 -4.95 43.20
C GLY A 638 -2.04 -5.59 42.13
N LEU A 639 -2.15 -6.90 41.96
CA LEU A 639 -1.51 -7.63 40.86
C LEU A 639 -2.53 -7.80 39.72
N ARG A 640 -2.19 -7.35 38.51
CA ARG A 640 -3.07 -7.46 37.34
C ARG A 640 -3.46 -8.91 37.08
N HIS A 641 -4.74 -9.15 36.78
CA HIS A 641 -5.34 -10.45 36.44
C HIS A 641 -5.32 -11.52 37.55
N ALA A 642 -4.42 -11.45 38.53
CA ALA A 642 -4.22 -12.48 39.55
C ALA A 642 -5.32 -12.54 40.63
N GLY A 643 -6.11 -11.48 40.80
CA GLY A 643 -7.12 -11.40 41.88
C GLY A 643 -6.53 -11.21 43.28
N TYR A 644 -5.29 -10.72 43.38
CA TYR A 644 -4.58 -10.54 44.65
C TYR A 644 -4.08 -9.11 44.85
N VAL A 645 -4.06 -8.67 46.11
CA VAL A 645 -3.41 -7.43 46.59
C VAL A 645 -2.25 -7.82 47.50
N ILE A 646 -1.07 -7.22 47.29
CA ILE A 646 0.14 -7.49 48.07
C ILE A 646 0.53 -6.32 48.97
N SER A 647 1.05 -6.64 50.16
CA SER A 647 1.55 -5.69 51.16
C SER A 647 2.95 -6.09 51.63
N VAL A 648 3.86 -5.12 51.74
CA VAL A 648 5.26 -5.37 52.14
C VAL A 648 5.33 -5.76 53.62
N GLN A 649 6.06 -6.83 53.90
CA GLN A 649 6.46 -7.20 55.27
C GLN A 649 7.92 -6.86 55.54
N LYS A 650 8.80 -7.13 54.57
CA LYS A 650 10.23 -6.96 54.74
C LYS A 650 10.88 -6.56 53.42
N VAL A 651 11.85 -5.64 53.52
CA VAL A 651 12.69 -5.19 52.41
C VAL A 651 14.08 -5.79 52.59
N ILE A 652 14.55 -6.53 51.60
CA ILE A 652 15.87 -7.17 51.61
C ILE A 652 16.79 -6.37 50.69
N LYS A 653 17.95 -5.99 51.23
CA LYS A 653 18.97 -5.19 50.54
C LYS A 653 20.26 -5.98 50.39
N ASP A 654 20.99 -5.69 49.33
CA ASP A 654 22.36 -6.18 49.18
C ASP A 654 23.37 -5.36 50.02
N SER A 655 24.65 -5.73 49.92
CA SER A 655 25.75 -5.06 50.62
C SER A 655 25.95 -3.60 50.22
N GLN A 656 25.39 -3.15 49.09
CA GLN A 656 25.44 -1.77 48.62
C GLN A 656 24.16 -0.98 48.95
N GLY A 657 23.21 -1.60 49.66
CA GLY A 657 21.95 -0.98 50.05
C GLY A 657 20.89 -0.96 48.95
N LYS A 658 21.13 -1.64 47.81
CA LYS A 658 20.12 -1.78 46.74
C LYS A 658 19.09 -2.82 47.15
N VAL A 659 17.81 -2.51 46.92
CA VAL A 659 16.70 -3.44 47.19
C VAL A 659 16.72 -4.57 46.17
N VAL A 660 16.90 -5.80 46.63
CA VAL A 660 17.04 -7.00 45.78
C VAL A 660 15.87 -7.98 45.91
N GLU A 661 15.16 -7.97 47.03
CA GLU A 661 13.99 -8.83 47.26
C GLU A 661 13.00 -8.17 48.23
N LEU A 662 11.71 -8.42 48.01
CA LEU A 662 10.63 -8.07 48.94
C LEU A 662 9.96 -9.34 49.46
N GLU A 663 9.76 -9.41 50.77
CA GLU A 663 8.82 -10.38 51.35
C GLU A 663 7.48 -9.67 51.56
N VAL A 664 6.40 -10.25 51.04
CA VAL A 664 5.06 -9.66 51.03
C VAL A 664 4.03 -10.67 51.52
N THR A 665 2.90 -10.18 52.02
CA THR A 665 1.67 -10.99 52.15
C THR A 665 0.69 -10.65 51.05
N CYS A 666 -0.12 -11.61 50.64
CA CYS A 666 -1.24 -11.38 49.72
C CYS A 666 -2.60 -11.62 50.37
N CYS A 667 -3.64 -10.93 49.90
CA CYS A 667 -5.04 -11.19 50.19
C CYS A 667 -5.89 -11.12 48.92
N SER A 668 -7.05 -11.78 48.89
CA SER A 668 -7.96 -11.73 47.76
C SER A 668 -8.42 -10.28 47.52
N SER A 669 -8.42 -9.84 46.27
CA SER A 669 -8.89 -8.51 45.88
C SER A 669 -10.34 -8.22 46.28
N ASP A 670 -11.15 -9.26 46.49
CA ASP A 670 -12.55 -9.13 46.92
C ASP A 670 -12.67 -8.77 48.41
N THR A 671 -11.65 -9.14 49.20
CA THR A 671 -11.59 -8.92 50.65
C THR A 671 -10.70 -7.74 51.04
N ALA A 672 -9.80 -7.33 50.15
CA ALA A 672 -8.86 -6.27 50.38
C ALA A 672 -9.50 -4.89 50.21
N GLU A 673 -9.00 -3.88 50.93
CA GLU A 673 -9.29 -2.50 50.58
C GLU A 673 -8.78 -2.21 49.16
N LYS A 674 -9.59 -1.51 48.36
CA LYS A 674 -9.30 -1.28 46.95
C LYS A 674 -7.93 -0.58 46.79
N PRO A 675 -6.93 -1.21 46.13
CA PRO A 675 -5.60 -0.62 46.02
C PRO A 675 -5.62 0.60 45.09
N LYS A 676 -4.64 1.51 45.28
CA LYS A 676 -4.53 2.72 44.46
C LYS A 676 -4.09 2.46 43.02
N ALA A 677 -3.47 1.32 42.75
CA ALA A 677 -3.04 0.89 41.42
C ALA A 677 -2.94 -0.64 41.32
N PHE A 678 -2.94 -1.11 40.07
CA PHE A 678 -2.63 -2.50 39.70
C PHE A 678 -1.39 -2.53 38.80
N ILE A 679 -0.40 -3.32 39.18
CA ILE A 679 0.89 -3.47 38.47
C ILE A 679 0.95 -4.82 37.74
N HIS A 680 1.77 -4.88 36.69
CA HIS A 680 2.10 -6.14 36.02
C HIS A 680 3.12 -6.91 36.84
N TRP A 681 3.19 -8.22 36.60
CA TRP A 681 4.08 -9.14 37.27
C TRP A 681 4.36 -10.32 36.35
N VAL A 682 5.43 -11.06 36.62
CA VAL A 682 5.71 -12.32 35.94
C VAL A 682 6.12 -13.39 36.95
N SER A 683 5.77 -14.65 36.68
CA SER A 683 6.21 -15.81 37.47
C SER A 683 6.53 -16.96 36.54
N GLN A 684 7.53 -17.76 36.93
CA GLN A 684 8.22 -18.71 36.04
C GLN A 684 8.55 -18.08 34.66
N PRO A 685 9.16 -16.88 34.62
CA PRO A 685 9.31 -16.13 33.37
C PRO A 685 10.37 -16.73 32.45
N LEU A 686 10.32 -16.31 31.18
CA LEU A 686 11.42 -16.44 30.23
C LEU A 686 12.35 -15.25 30.36
N MET A 687 13.65 -15.47 30.20
CA MET A 687 14.65 -14.40 30.14
C MET A 687 14.76 -13.85 28.71
N CYS A 688 14.84 -12.54 28.57
CA CYS A 688 14.99 -11.88 27.28
C CYS A 688 15.89 -10.63 27.35
N GLU A 689 16.43 -10.24 26.20
CA GLU A 689 17.08 -8.95 26.01
C GLU A 689 16.03 -7.95 25.48
N VAL A 690 16.02 -6.74 26.03
CA VAL A 690 15.17 -5.65 25.55
C VAL A 690 16.04 -4.46 25.15
N ARG A 691 15.83 -3.94 23.95
CA ARG A 691 16.53 -2.78 23.39
C ARG A 691 15.58 -1.60 23.38
N LEU A 692 15.89 -0.58 24.19
CA LEU A 692 15.14 0.65 24.29
C LEU A 692 15.81 1.71 23.42
N TYR A 693 15.09 2.21 22.43
CA TYR A 693 15.58 3.25 21.52
C TYR A 693 15.00 4.61 21.87
N GLU A 694 15.84 5.64 21.80
CA GLU A 694 15.48 7.06 21.87
C GLU A 694 15.88 7.76 20.55
N ARG A 695 15.59 9.06 20.40
CA ARG A 695 15.97 9.83 19.20
C ARG A 695 17.49 9.75 18.98
N LEU A 696 17.92 9.52 17.73
CA LEU A 696 19.34 9.42 17.35
C LEU A 696 20.04 10.79 17.41
N PHE A 697 19.33 11.84 17.05
CA PHE A 697 19.82 13.21 16.99
C PHE A 697 19.20 14.05 18.10
N GLN A 698 19.97 14.96 18.70
CA GLN A 698 19.48 15.85 19.76
C GLN A 698 18.64 16.99 19.15
N HIS A 699 19.07 17.52 18.00
CA HIS A 699 18.42 18.68 17.37
C HIS A 699 17.41 18.28 16.29
N LYS A 700 16.45 19.18 16.05
CA LYS A 700 15.35 18.98 15.09
C LYS A 700 15.88 18.94 13.65
N HIS A 701 16.90 19.75 13.35
CA HIS A 701 17.52 19.84 12.04
C HIS A 701 19.02 19.49 12.13
N PRO A 702 19.39 18.19 12.23
CA PRO A 702 20.78 17.77 12.43
C PRO A 702 21.71 18.13 11.28
N GLU A 703 21.15 18.46 10.11
CA GLU A 703 21.91 18.86 8.91
C GLU A 703 22.10 20.37 8.80
N ASP A 704 21.43 21.17 9.64
CA ASP A 704 21.50 22.63 9.59
C ASP A 704 22.78 23.13 10.29
N PRO A 705 23.72 23.79 9.58
CA PRO A 705 24.94 24.32 10.19
C PRO A 705 24.70 25.40 11.24
N SER A 706 23.52 26.02 11.26
CA SER A 706 23.15 27.01 12.29
C SER A 706 22.79 26.37 13.63
N GLU A 707 22.18 25.18 13.62
CA GLU A 707 21.92 24.37 14.82
C GLU A 707 23.13 23.50 15.18
N VAL A 708 23.78 22.91 14.18
CA VAL A 708 24.87 21.94 14.36
C VAL A 708 26.13 22.39 13.59
N PRO A 709 26.91 23.36 14.11
CA PRO A 709 28.03 23.97 13.39
C PRO A 709 29.17 23.00 13.08
N ASN A 710 29.33 21.95 13.90
CA ASN A 710 30.36 20.92 13.71
C ASN A 710 29.88 19.75 12.82
N GLY A 711 28.70 19.88 12.22
CA GLY A 711 28.08 18.90 11.33
C GLY A 711 27.35 17.77 12.07
N PHE A 712 26.44 17.10 11.35
CA PHE A 712 25.46 16.16 11.93
C PHE A 712 26.02 15.04 12.84
N LEU A 713 27.29 14.65 12.72
CA LEU A 713 27.89 13.64 13.58
C LEU A 713 28.16 14.13 15.01
N SER A 714 28.26 15.44 15.23
CA SER A 714 28.38 15.99 16.59
C SER A 714 27.04 16.04 17.33
N ASP A 715 25.94 15.78 16.64
CA ASP A 715 24.57 15.87 17.16
C ASP A 715 23.99 14.53 17.64
N ILE A 716 24.84 13.50 17.74
CA ILE A 716 24.41 12.16 18.14
C ILE A 716 24.05 12.15 19.63
N ASN A 717 22.87 11.61 19.94
CA ASN A 717 22.44 11.35 21.30
C ASN A 717 23.12 10.08 21.84
N PRO A 718 23.97 10.19 22.88
CA PRO A 718 24.64 9.03 23.48
C PRO A 718 23.65 8.06 24.14
N ASP A 719 22.50 8.55 24.61
CA ASP A 719 21.47 7.76 25.26
C ASP A 719 20.44 7.19 24.26
N SER A 720 20.77 7.19 22.96
CA SER A 720 19.86 6.73 21.90
C SER A 720 19.56 5.23 21.93
N LEU A 721 20.37 4.42 22.62
CA LEU A 721 20.15 2.98 22.79
C LEU A 721 20.53 2.54 24.21
N GLN A 722 19.57 1.96 24.92
CA GLN A 722 19.79 1.26 26.18
C GLN A 722 19.46 -0.23 26.02
N VAL A 723 20.41 -1.10 26.36
CA VAL A 723 20.24 -2.56 26.27
C VAL A 723 20.04 -3.14 27.67
N ILE A 724 18.93 -3.84 27.87
CA ILE A 724 18.56 -4.51 29.11
C ILE A 724 18.63 -6.02 28.88
N SER A 725 19.67 -6.68 29.37
CA SER A 725 19.91 -8.10 29.13
C SER A 725 19.20 -9.05 30.11
N SER A 726 18.68 -8.52 31.22
CA SER A 726 18.10 -9.28 32.33
C SER A 726 16.58 -9.17 32.41
N ALA A 727 15.92 -8.73 31.33
CA ALA A 727 14.47 -8.58 31.34
C ALA A 727 13.79 -9.95 31.42
N LEU A 728 12.60 -9.96 32.02
CA LEU A 728 11.79 -11.15 32.23
C LEU A 728 10.44 -10.97 31.54
N VAL A 729 9.98 -11.96 30.77
CA VAL A 729 8.70 -11.93 30.07
C VAL A 729 7.90 -13.18 30.41
N ASP A 730 6.58 -13.08 30.40
CA ASP A 730 5.73 -14.26 30.63
C ASP A 730 5.91 -15.32 29.52
N THR A 731 5.32 -16.49 29.73
CA THR A 731 5.51 -17.64 28.85
C THR A 731 4.67 -17.58 27.57
N SER A 732 3.78 -16.60 27.41
CA SER A 732 2.91 -16.48 26.23
C SER A 732 3.69 -16.16 24.96
N VAL A 733 4.84 -15.49 25.09
CA VAL A 733 5.70 -15.14 23.95
C VAL A 733 6.54 -16.32 23.45
N LYS A 734 6.43 -17.49 24.10
CA LYS A 734 7.17 -18.69 23.69
C LYS A 734 6.71 -19.13 22.30
N GLY A 735 7.64 -19.21 21.35
CA GLY A 735 7.35 -19.57 19.97
C GLY A 735 6.92 -18.40 19.08
N ALA A 736 7.00 -17.17 19.59
CA ALA A 736 6.89 -15.97 18.77
C ALA A 736 7.91 -16.00 17.61
N LYS A 737 7.48 -15.53 16.44
CA LYS A 737 8.29 -15.42 15.23
C LYS A 737 8.89 -14.03 15.14
N VAL A 738 9.98 -13.92 14.39
CA VAL A 738 10.61 -12.62 14.09
C VAL A 738 9.57 -11.67 13.51
N PHE A 739 9.59 -10.41 13.97
CA PHE A 739 8.60 -9.37 13.69
C PHE A 739 7.23 -9.54 14.34
N ASP A 740 6.98 -10.56 15.17
CA ASP A 740 5.77 -10.56 16.01
C ASP A 740 5.80 -9.34 16.94
N LYS A 741 4.64 -8.78 17.21
CA LYS A 741 4.47 -7.54 18.00
C LYS A 741 3.66 -7.83 19.25
N PHE A 742 4.04 -7.23 20.36
CA PHE A 742 3.37 -7.37 21.65
C PHE A 742 3.21 -6.01 22.29
N GLN A 743 2.13 -5.84 23.05
CA GLN A 743 2.06 -4.80 24.05
C GLN A 743 2.56 -5.37 25.38
N PHE A 744 3.72 -4.91 25.85
CA PHE A 744 4.15 -5.17 27.22
C PHE A 744 3.36 -4.25 28.14
N GLU A 745 2.52 -4.87 28.98
CA GLU A 745 1.57 -4.14 29.81
C GLU A 745 2.24 -3.04 30.64
N ARG A 746 1.67 -1.83 30.61
CA ARG A 746 2.19 -0.61 31.26
C ARG A 746 3.55 -0.08 30.77
N VAL A 747 4.27 -0.81 29.92
CA VAL A 747 5.58 -0.41 29.42
C VAL A 747 5.47 0.25 28.05
N GLY A 748 4.98 -0.47 27.04
CA GLY A 748 5.07 -0.04 25.64
C GLY A 748 4.75 -1.15 24.66
N TYR A 749 4.96 -0.84 23.38
CA TYR A 749 4.88 -1.82 22.31
C TYR A 749 6.28 -2.30 21.92
N PHE A 750 6.40 -3.60 21.71
CA PHE A 750 7.65 -4.27 21.43
C PHE A 750 7.50 -5.21 20.25
N SER A 751 8.59 -5.46 19.54
CA SER A 751 8.64 -6.45 18.46
C SER A 751 9.86 -7.35 18.59
N LEU A 752 9.70 -8.62 18.24
CA LEU A 752 10.78 -9.59 18.28
C LEU A 752 11.79 -9.29 17.16
N ASP A 753 13.04 -9.00 17.55
CA ASP A 753 14.13 -8.62 16.64
C ASP A 753 14.65 -9.83 15.84
N PRO A 754 15.09 -9.63 14.58
CA PRO A 754 15.69 -10.69 13.76
C PRO A 754 16.92 -11.38 14.33
N ASP A 755 17.63 -10.77 15.28
CA ASP A 755 18.73 -11.43 15.99
C ASP A 755 18.24 -12.48 17.02
N SER A 756 16.93 -12.59 17.24
CA SER A 756 16.35 -13.55 18.17
C SER A 756 16.54 -14.98 17.70
N SER A 757 16.73 -15.90 18.64
CA SER A 757 16.78 -17.34 18.41
C SER A 757 15.91 -18.08 19.44
N ALA A 758 15.73 -19.38 19.26
CA ALA A 758 14.97 -20.21 20.20
C ALA A 758 15.50 -20.16 21.65
N ASN A 759 16.79 -19.85 21.83
CA ASN A 759 17.46 -19.80 23.13
C ASN A 759 17.66 -18.36 23.65
N LYS A 760 17.49 -17.34 22.80
CA LYS A 760 17.71 -15.94 23.16
C LYS A 760 16.65 -15.08 22.48
N LEU A 761 15.65 -14.65 23.25
CA LEU A 761 14.63 -13.72 22.78
C LEU A 761 15.14 -12.28 22.92
N ILE A 762 15.02 -11.50 21.85
CA ILE A 762 15.45 -10.10 21.80
C ILE A 762 14.28 -9.26 21.32
N PHE A 763 13.86 -8.30 22.13
CA PHE A 763 12.76 -7.40 21.81
C PHE A 763 13.23 -5.97 21.61
N ASN A 764 12.78 -5.34 20.54
CA ASN A 764 12.96 -3.91 20.29
C ASN A 764 11.76 -3.14 20.82
N ARG A 765 11.96 -2.03 21.53
CA ARG A 765 10.88 -1.08 21.82
C ARG A 765 10.47 -0.37 20.54
N THR A 766 9.25 -0.65 20.09
CA THR A 766 8.65 -0.01 18.92
C THR A 766 8.29 1.44 19.22
N VAL A 767 7.42 1.64 20.23
CA VAL A 767 6.90 2.94 20.66
C VAL A 767 6.37 2.82 22.10
N THR A 768 6.37 3.92 22.85
CA THR A 768 5.76 4.02 24.18
C THR A 768 4.23 3.99 24.08
N LEU A 769 3.54 3.74 25.21
CA LEU A 769 2.05 3.72 25.23
C LEU A 769 1.44 5.11 25.01
N LYS A 770 2.12 6.15 25.47
CA LYS A 770 1.73 7.56 25.36
C LYS A 770 2.96 8.38 25.02
N GLU A 771 2.73 9.55 24.43
CA GLU A 771 3.76 10.58 24.30
C GLU A 771 4.18 11.02 25.71
N ASP A 772 5.47 11.18 25.93
CA ASP A 772 6.03 11.74 27.15
C ASP A 772 6.20 13.25 26.94
N PRO A 773 5.37 14.11 27.57
CA PRO A 773 5.47 15.56 27.37
C PRO A 773 6.79 16.15 27.87
N GLY A 774 7.51 15.45 28.77
CA GLY A 774 8.78 15.89 29.34
C GLY A 774 10.01 15.51 28.51
N LYS A 775 9.84 14.74 27.43
CA LYS A 775 10.89 14.37 26.47
C LYS A 775 10.66 14.99 25.07
N ILE A 776 9.80 16.00 24.98
CA ILE A 776 9.50 16.74 23.74
C ILE A 776 10.71 17.59 23.33
#